data_AF-A0A957CT57-F1
#
_entry.id   AF-A0A957CT57-F1
#
_cell.length_a   1.000
_cell.length_b   1.000
_cell.length_c   1.000
_cell.angle_alpha   90.00
_cell.angle_beta   90.00
_cell.angle_gamma   90.00
#
_symmetry.space_group_name_H-M   'P 1'
#
loop_
_entity.id
_entity.type
_entity.pdbx_description
1 polymer ?
#
loop_
_entity_poly.entity_id
_entity_poly.type
_entity_poly.pdbx_seq_one_letter_code
_entity_poly.pdbx_strand_id
1 'polypeptide(L)'
;IYLGILPLFLAALGIWAGWRAGKTRRNQTVFFTGLAAASLAFIFGTPLYAVLYYGLPFVEQLNTPFRWVFPLSLCVAVLVGFGAEQSLVVSRQSLVEEKVPHSSQSLITDYRLPITLLTWFAFGGGIVILAGLLGSRLLYARVEPVVERLFLGLANATAAFADTRAFYSYTFWQVLILGLLLVGVAFVFWASRWGKRPFLLLAAVLIIVDIFAANKGFHAAVDPALLAHKPELVHWLEQQPGHWRLTSFTPNGDIPFHANSGWLFNLEDVRGYDSIIPLQYANYMRTIESQQQLDFNRIQPIANWESLNSPLLDVLTVKYIISSETLDLPKLKLAWEGEGVRVYENLAVAPRAYTLPQTATAVTDNQLAALSEYDPRQYVIVSRGGWKLETNLQSPISSLYSPATITAYSNREVVIETAVVEPSWLILNDSYFPGWNAFVRPVGTGEDAEEQVDVALVNGNFRGVQLEPGEWTVRFRYSPPSFWLGGLGSLMGMIILAFVVVVWGWRRFYRPDGGTSLTRSLAKNSLAPMALSLFNKGIDFAYAIYYLRVLGPADAGSFQTAITTAMIFEIVSNFGLDLLLIRDVSQDRDKASHYLLNTTLLRLGAAVIAALPVVILIAGADLFNREALTPAEITATVLIMSGMVFSGMSKGVTGLFYIHEQAEIPATMTTVTTIMKVAFGVGALLLGYGFVGLAAVSILVNIITLVLLTGIALRRYTITGPWQVDWALQRSMVRKGFPLMLIHLLQTVFISVDVLLLRLQLGEAVGREVVGWYSSAYKWFNALQVVPSFFTLALFPIISREIQKSMESARRMYQMSIKLMLLLALPVAAVTFYLAYPLVHLLAGDEFLPHGAIALQLVILSIPIGWMNSVTNYVLIGLGLEGMQPRAFTIAVAFNIIANWLFIPRYSYVAAAITTILSEVVLLVVFEYYLRKRMAGVNWGRFLGRPFLLTALMFAGLYLGAQIHMIVGLALGIVIYPVGLILLGILGTEERQVLAKILPAPIANRIKLD
;
A
#
# COMPACT_ATOMS: atom_id res chain seq x y z
N ILE A 1 -22.40 -25.01 -0.82
CA ILE A 1 -21.15 -25.14 -0.04
C ILE A 1 -21.31 -26.28 0.93
N TYR A 2 -20.31 -27.16 0.97
CA TYR A 2 -20.28 -28.34 1.82
C TYR A 2 -19.28 -28.11 2.95
N LEU A 3 -19.73 -28.22 4.20
CA LEU A 3 -18.94 -27.87 5.40
C LEU A 3 -18.20 -29.08 6.01
N GLY A 4 -18.43 -30.29 5.50
CA GLY A 4 -17.92 -31.56 6.02
C GLY A 4 -18.79 -32.16 7.15
N ILE A 5 -18.83 -33.49 7.23
CA ILE A 5 -19.59 -34.24 8.24
C ILE A 5 -18.91 -34.14 9.61
N LEU A 6 -17.60 -34.43 9.71
CA LEU A 6 -16.88 -34.31 11.00
C LEU A 6 -16.96 -32.87 11.58
N PRO A 7 -16.75 -31.81 10.77
CA PRO A 7 -16.95 -30.43 11.23
C PRO A 7 -18.34 -30.18 11.83
N LEU A 8 -19.42 -30.67 11.22
CA LEU A 8 -20.78 -30.48 11.79
C LEU A 8 -20.93 -31.13 13.17
N PHE A 9 -20.38 -32.34 13.35
CA PHE A 9 -20.37 -33.02 14.64
C PHE A 9 -19.53 -32.28 15.70
N LEU A 10 -18.35 -31.78 15.31
CA LEU A 10 -17.50 -30.99 16.19
C LEU A 10 -18.12 -29.63 16.52
N ALA A 11 -18.81 -28.99 15.58
CA ALA A 11 -19.54 -27.75 15.84
C ALA A 11 -20.67 -27.97 16.86
N ALA A 12 -21.46 -29.03 16.71
CA ALA A 12 -22.50 -29.40 17.68
C ALA A 12 -21.92 -29.64 19.08
N LEU A 13 -20.79 -30.34 19.17
CA LEU A 13 -20.05 -30.53 20.42
C LEU A 13 -19.54 -29.19 21.00
N GLY A 14 -19.05 -28.30 20.14
CA GLY A 14 -18.58 -26.97 20.51
C GLY A 14 -19.68 -26.07 21.06
N ILE A 15 -20.89 -26.13 20.49
CA ILE A 15 -22.08 -25.44 21.00
C ILE A 15 -22.42 -25.98 22.40
N TRP A 16 -22.55 -27.30 22.54
CA TRP A 16 -22.89 -27.93 23.82
C TRP A 16 -21.88 -27.58 24.92
N ALA A 17 -20.58 -27.67 24.62
CA ALA A 17 -19.52 -27.38 25.58
C ALA A 17 -19.44 -25.89 25.91
N GLY A 18 -19.57 -25.03 24.91
CA GLY A 18 -19.51 -23.58 25.05
C GLY A 18 -20.65 -23.02 25.92
N TRP A 19 -21.85 -23.60 25.85
CA TRP A 19 -22.98 -23.21 26.71
C TRP A 19 -22.73 -23.47 28.20
N ARG A 20 -21.93 -24.49 28.52
CA ARG A 20 -21.56 -24.88 29.89
C ARG A 20 -20.22 -24.27 30.37
N ALA A 21 -19.53 -23.54 29.51
CA ALA A 21 -18.23 -22.92 29.82
C ALA A 21 -18.37 -21.60 30.60
N GLY A 22 -17.24 -21.04 31.05
CA GLY A 22 -17.20 -19.74 31.73
C GLY A 22 -17.80 -18.59 30.89
N LYS A 23 -18.22 -17.51 31.57
CA LYS A 23 -18.99 -16.37 30.99
C LYS A 23 -18.47 -15.91 29.62
N THR A 24 -17.16 -15.74 29.48
CA THR A 24 -16.53 -15.30 28.22
C THR A 24 -16.75 -16.29 27.07
N ARG A 25 -16.50 -17.59 27.30
CA ARG A 25 -16.62 -18.63 26.26
C ARG A 25 -18.08 -18.89 25.89
N ARG A 26 -18.99 -18.79 26.86
CA ARG A 26 -20.43 -18.86 26.64
C ARG A 26 -20.91 -17.74 25.72
N ASN A 27 -20.51 -16.49 26.00
CA ASN A 27 -20.89 -15.34 25.17
C ASN A 27 -20.38 -15.49 23.73
N GLN A 28 -19.14 -15.96 23.54
CA GLN A 28 -18.59 -16.23 22.20
C GLN A 28 -19.39 -17.32 21.47
N THR A 29 -19.72 -18.40 22.16
CA THR A 29 -20.49 -19.51 21.58
C THR A 29 -21.89 -19.08 21.17
N VAL A 30 -22.59 -18.32 22.02
CA VAL A 30 -23.90 -17.75 21.71
C VAL A 30 -23.82 -16.82 20.50
N PHE A 31 -22.81 -15.96 20.44
CA PHE A 31 -22.60 -15.06 19.32
C PHE A 31 -22.44 -15.82 17.99
N PHE A 32 -21.49 -16.77 17.92
CA PHE A 32 -21.24 -17.52 16.68
C PHE A 32 -22.39 -18.46 16.30
N THR A 33 -23.10 -19.02 17.29
CA THR A 33 -24.30 -19.83 17.02
C THR A 33 -25.44 -18.98 16.47
N GLY A 34 -25.69 -17.82 17.08
CA GLY A 34 -26.71 -16.87 16.61
C GLY A 34 -26.40 -16.33 15.22
N LEU A 35 -25.13 -16.00 14.95
CA LEU A 35 -24.69 -15.55 13.63
C LEU A 35 -24.78 -16.67 12.58
N ALA A 36 -24.46 -17.92 12.91
CA ALA A 36 -24.64 -19.07 12.02
C ALA A 36 -26.12 -19.27 11.67
N ALA A 37 -27.02 -19.20 12.66
CA ALA A 37 -28.46 -19.32 12.45
C ALA A 37 -29.02 -18.18 11.57
N ALA A 38 -28.61 -16.93 11.84
CA ALA A 38 -28.97 -15.79 11.01
C ALA A 38 -28.45 -15.95 9.58
N SER A 39 -27.20 -16.39 9.42
CA SER A 39 -26.60 -16.64 8.11
C SER A 39 -27.38 -17.71 7.32
N LEU A 40 -27.77 -18.82 7.97
CA LEU A 40 -28.62 -19.85 7.34
C LEU A 40 -29.98 -19.30 6.91
N ALA A 41 -30.59 -18.44 7.73
CA ALA A 41 -31.85 -17.78 7.38
C ALA A 41 -31.68 -16.90 6.14
N PHE A 42 -30.51 -16.29 5.93
CA PHE A 42 -30.25 -15.41 4.80
C PHE A 42 -29.80 -16.13 3.52
N ILE A 43 -29.01 -17.21 3.61
CA ILE A 43 -28.40 -17.88 2.43
C ILE A 43 -29.41 -18.31 1.38
N PHE A 44 -30.60 -18.74 1.81
CA PHE A 44 -31.67 -19.22 0.91
C PHE A 44 -32.64 -18.12 0.45
N GLY A 45 -32.33 -16.84 0.71
CA GLY A 45 -33.19 -15.72 0.30
C GLY A 45 -34.56 -15.74 0.98
N THR A 46 -34.64 -16.17 2.24
CA THR A 46 -35.91 -16.20 2.97
C THR A 46 -36.46 -14.77 3.17
N PRO A 47 -37.74 -14.60 3.55
CA PRO A 47 -38.30 -13.27 3.82
C PRO A 47 -37.49 -12.43 4.84
N LEU A 48 -36.71 -13.05 5.72
CA LEU A 48 -35.82 -12.34 6.65
C LEU A 48 -34.67 -11.60 5.93
N TYR A 49 -34.25 -12.09 4.76
CA TYR A 49 -33.24 -11.43 3.94
C TYR A 49 -33.72 -10.06 3.42
N ALA A 50 -35.02 -9.93 3.14
CA ALA A 50 -35.63 -8.70 2.67
C ALA A 50 -35.43 -7.55 3.68
N VAL A 51 -35.35 -7.84 4.99
CA VAL A 51 -35.06 -6.84 6.02
C VAL A 51 -33.66 -6.25 5.86
N LEU A 52 -32.68 -7.07 5.47
CA LEU A 52 -31.31 -6.59 5.23
C LEU A 52 -31.18 -5.80 3.93
N TYR A 53 -31.92 -6.22 2.89
CA TYR A 53 -31.84 -5.59 1.58
C TYR A 53 -32.66 -4.30 1.48
N TYR A 54 -33.91 -4.31 1.96
CA TYR A 54 -34.81 -3.16 1.90
C TYR A 54 -34.78 -2.29 3.17
N GLY A 55 -34.33 -2.82 4.31
CA GLY A 55 -34.39 -2.14 5.60
C GLY A 55 -33.10 -1.44 6.05
N LEU A 56 -31.95 -1.70 5.42
CA LEU A 56 -30.68 -1.03 5.74
C LEU A 56 -30.35 0.03 4.68
N PRO A 57 -30.48 1.33 5.00
CA PRO A 57 -30.12 2.38 4.06
C PRO A 57 -28.62 2.30 3.72
N PHE A 58 -28.25 2.64 2.49
CA PHE A 58 -26.88 2.67 1.96
C PHE A 58 -26.18 1.31 1.73
N VAL A 59 -26.88 0.17 1.88
CA VAL A 59 -26.32 -1.18 1.66
C VAL A 59 -27.02 -1.89 0.49
N GLU A 60 -26.88 -1.34 -0.73
CA GLU A 60 -27.49 -1.92 -1.95
C GLU A 60 -26.70 -3.12 -2.51
N GLN A 61 -25.50 -3.39 -2.00
CA GLN A 61 -24.60 -4.44 -2.50
C GLN A 61 -24.82 -5.84 -1.89
N LEU A 62 -25.78 -5.99 -0.96
CA LEU A 62 -26.24 -7.29 -0.48
C LEU A 62 -27.38 -7.77 -1.37
N ASN A 63 -27.15 -7.89 -2.68
CA ASN A 63 -28.14 -8.42 -3.63
C ASN A 63 -28.05 -9.94 -3.83
N THR A 64 -27.04 -10.59 -3.24
CA THR A 64 -26.79 -12.02 -3.40
C THR A 64 -26.93 -12.74 -2.05
N PRO A 65 -28.10 -13.32 -1.72
CA PRO A 65 -28.35 -13.99 -0.44
C PRO A 65 -27.32 -15.07 -0.12
N PHE A 66 -26.86 -15.77 -1.15
CA PHE A 66 -25.85 -16.83 -1.03
C PHE A 66 -24.53 -16.38 -0.40
N ARG A 67 -24.16 -15.09 -0.44
CA ARG A 67 -22.91 -14.57 0.17
C ARG A 67 -22.85 -14.77 1.69
N TRP A 68 -23.99 -14.95 2.36
CA TRP A 68 -24.05 -15.25 3.79
C TRP A 68 -23.45 -16.60 4.18
N VAL A 69 -23.08 -17.41 3.18
CA VAL A 69 -22.33 -18.64 3.36
C VAL A 69 -20.91 -18.43 3.90
N PHE A 70 -20.29 -17.26 3.66
CA PHE A 70 -18.97 -16.94 4.19
C PHE A 70 -19.01 -16.73 5.72
N PRO A 71 -19.89 -15.86 6.28
CA PRO A 71 -20.15 -15.81 7.72
C PRO A 71 -20.50 -17.17 8.33
N LEU A 72 -21.36 -17.96 7.67
CA LEU A 72 -21.72 -19.30 8.15
C LEU A 72 -20.47 -20.20 8.28
N SER A 73 -19.62 -20.22 7.25
CA SER A 73 -18.40 -21.03 7.23
C SER A 73 -17.43 -20.63 8.35
N LEU A 74 -17.26 -19.32 8.59
CA LEU A 74 -16.45 -18.80 9.70
C LEU A 74 -17.02 -19.23 11.06
N CYS A 75 -18.34 -19.06 11.26
CA CYS A 75 -18.98 -19.43 12.52
C CYS A 75 -18.81 -20.92 12.81
N VAL A 76 -19.04 -21.76 11.80
CA VAL A 76 -18.89 -23.22 11.91
C VAL A 76 -17.43 -23.57 12.23
N ALA A 77 -16.45 -22.97 11.55
CA ALA A 77 -15.03 -23.22 11.83
C ALA A 77 -14.62 -22.87 13.27
N VAL A 78 -15.13 -21.75 13.81
CA VAL A 78 -14.88 -21.38 15.21
C VAL A 78 -15.52 -22.39 16.18
N LEU A 79 -16.78 -22.77 15.93
CA LEU A 79 -17.49 -23.76 16.74
C LEU A 79 -16.84 -25.15 16.66
N VAL A 80 -16.32 -25.54 15.50
CA VAL A 80 -15.50 -26.76 15.32
C VAL A 80 -14.26 -26.71 16.20
N GLY A 81 -13.54 -25.59 16.20
CA GLY A 81 -12.39 -25.37 17.08
C GLY A 81 -12.76 -25.54 18.55
N PHE A 82 -13.95 -25.07 18.94
CA PHE A 82 -14.45 -25.23 20.31
C PHE A 82 -14.75 -26.69 20.65
N GLY A 83 -15.35 -27.47 19.74
CA GLY A 83 -15.60 -28.89 19.94
C GLY A 83 -14.33 -29.75 19.91
N ALA A 84 -13.35 -29.38 19.09
CA ALA A 84 -12.04 -30.03 19.05
C ALA A 84 -11.28 -29.83 20.37
N GLU A 85 -11.30 -28.61 20.92
CA GLU A 85 -10.72 -28.31 22.24
C GLU A 85 -11.35 -29.17 23.34
N GLN A 86 -12.67 -29.33 23.31
CA GLN A 86 -13.40 -30.18 24.26
C GLN A 86 -12.98 -31.66 24.16
N SER A 87 -12.80 -32.16 22.93
CA SER A 87 -12.35 -33.53 22.69
C SER A 87 -10.94 -33.77 23.26
N LEU A 88 -10.08 -32.76 23.21
CA LEU A 88 -8.72 -32.81 23.77
C LEU A 88 -8.66 -32.72 25.30
N VAL A 89 -9.62 -32.05 25.93
CA VAL A 89 -9.74 -32.02 27.41
C VAL A 89 -9.99 -33.44 27.94
N VAL A 90 -10.85 -34.20 27.26
CA VAL A 90 -11.14 -35.60 27.60
C VAL A 90 -9.90 -36.48 27.43
N SER A 91 -9.10 -36.27 26.37
CA SER A 91 -7.83 -36.98 26.15
C SER A 91 -6.78 -36.73 27.24
N ARG A 92 -6.78 -35.54 27.87
CA ARG A 92 -5.85 -35.21 28.96
C ARG A 92 -6.27 -35.87 30.26
N GLN A 93 -7.57 -35.95 30.53
CA GLN A 93 -8.10 -36.55 31.75
C GLN A 93 -8.02 -38.08 31.72
N SER A 94 -8.13 -38.74 30.55
CA SER A 94 -7.92 -40.19 30.43
C SER A 94 -6.49 -40.64 30.75
N LEU A 95 -5.49 -39.78 30.58
CA LEU A 95 -4.09 -40.06 30.96
C LEU A 95 -3.81 -39.86 32.46
N VAL A 96 -4.69 -39.15 33.17
CA VAL A 96 -4.54 -38.83 34.61
C VAL A 96 -5.36 -39.79 35.48
N GLU A 97 -6.32 -40.50 34.88
CA GLU A 97 -7.26 -41.43 35.53
C GLU A 97 -6.61 -42.57 36.31
N GLU A 98 -5.34 -42.91 36.02
CA GLU A 98 -4.57 -43.90 36.80
C GLU A 98 -4.29 -43.48 38.26
N LYS A 99 -4.56 -42.23 38.67
CA LYS A 99 -4.18 -41.72 40.01
C LYS A 99 -5.21 -40.86 40.78
N VAL A 100 -6.48 -40.78 40.37
CA VAL A 100 -7.45 -39.83 40.98
C VAL A 100 -8.55 -40.51 41.83
N PRO A 101 -8.87 -40.02 43.06
CA PRO A 101 -9.90 -40.60 43.94
C PRO A 101 -11.36 -40.45 43.44
N HIS A 102 -12.26 -41.34 43.89
CA HIS A 102 -13.66 -41.47 43.45
C HIS A 102 -14.55 -40.20 43.52
N SER A 103 -14.24 -39.22 44.38
CA SER A 103 -15.08 -38.02 44.52
C SER A 103 -15.02 -37.04 43.33
N SER A 104 -13.99 -37.12 42.49
CA SER A 104 -13.81 -36.24 41.32
C SER A 104 -14.35 -36.84 40.01
N GLN A 105 -14.90 -38.06 40.05
CA GLN A 105 -15.39 -38.77 38.85
C GLN A 105 -16.66 -38.15 38.26
N SER A 106 -17.50 -37.47 39.04
CA SER A 106 -18.80 -36.91 38.58
C SER A 106 -18.64 -35.78 37.55
N LEU A 107 -17.62 -34.92 37.71
CA LEU A 107 -17.28 -33.87 36.75
C LEU A 107 -16.66 -34.43 35.46
N ILE A 108 -15.97 -35.58 35.54
CA ILE A 108 -15.33 -36.25 34.39
C ILE A 108 -16.38 -37.00 33.54
N THR A 109 -17.38 -37.61 34.19
CA THR A 109 -18.51 -38.27 33.50
C THR A 109 -19.34 -37.30 32.68
N ASP A 110 -19.49 -36.05 33.13
CA ASP A 110 -20.31 -35.02 32.49
C ASP A 110 -19.78 -34.61 31.10
N TYR A 111 -18.46 -34.65 30.88
CA TYR A 111 -17.82 -34.26 29.62
C TYR A 111 -17.59 -35.42 28.64
N ARG A 112 -17.64 -36.68 29.09
CA ARG A 112 -17.47 -37.89 28.24
C ARG A 112 -18.75 -38.34 27.56
N LEU A 113 -19.90 -38.10 28.20
CA LEU A 113 -21.22 -38.49 27.71
C LEU A 113 -21.53 -37.99 26.28
N PRO A 114 -21.38 -36.70 25.93
CA PRO A 114 -21.74 -36.21 24.59
C PRO A 114 -20.83 -36.78 23.48
N ILE A 115 -19.53 -36.93 23.74
CA ILE A 115 -18.61 -37.54 22.76
C ILE A 115 -18.99 -39.00 22.52
N THR A 116 -19.33 -39.73 23.58
CA THR A 116 -19.75 -41.13 23.48
C THR A 116 -21.06 -41.27 22.73
N LEU A 117 -22.05 -40.42 23.00
CA LEU A 117 -23.32 -40.38 22.28
C LEU A 117 -23.12 -40.05 20.79
N LEU A 118 -22.32 -39.03 20.47
CA LEU A 118 -22.01 -38.66 19.09
C LEU A 118 -21.24 -39.78 18.36
N THR A 119 -20.35 -40.48 19.06
CA THR A 119 -19.62 -41.64 18.51
C THR A 119 -20.58 -42.76 18.13
N TRP A 120 -21.48 -43.14 19.04
CA TRP A 120 -22.48 -44.19 18.78
C TRP A 120 -23.50 -43.78 17.73
N PHE A 121 -23.93 -42.52 17.73
CA PHE A 121 -24.83 -42.00 16.71
C PHE A 121 -24.19 -42.04 15.31
N ALA A 122 -22.94 -41.58 15.18
CA ALA A 122 -22.20 -41.62 13.92
C ALA A 122 -21.95 -43.06 13.47
N PHE A 123 -21.51 -43.94 14.37
CA PHE A 123 -21.25 -45.35 14.04
C PHE A 123 -22.54 -46.09 13.65
N GLY A 124 -23.59 -45.99 14.48
CA GLY A 124 -24.87 -46.63 14.23
C GLY A 124 -25.52 -46.12 12.94
N GLY A 125 -25.53 -44.80 12.73
CA GLY A 125 -26.03 -44.20 11.50
C GLY A 125 -25.25 -44.66 10.27
N GLY A 126 -23.92 -44.68 10.35
CA GLY A 126 -23.06 -45.17 9.27
C GLY A 126 -23.33 -46.64 8.94
N ILE A 127 -23.40 -47.53 9.93
CA ILE A 127 -23.67 -48.95 9.73
C ILE A 127 -25.07 -49.20 9.16
N VAL A 128 -26.09 -48.49 9.65
CA VAL A 128 -27.47 -48.59 9.11
C VAL A 128 -27.51 -48.16 7.65
N ILE A 129 -26.83 -47.07 7.29
CA ILE A 129 -26.74 -46.60 5.91
C ILE A 129 -26.02 -47.64 5.02
N LEU A 130 -24.88 -48.17 5.46
CA LEU A 130 -24.11 -49.16 4.70
C LEU A 130 -24.86 -50.48 4.53
N ALA A 131 -25.52 -50.97 5.59
CA ALA A 131 -26.35 -52.17 5.54
C ALA A 131 -27.60 -51.95 4.66
N GLY A 132 -28.23 -50.78 4.76
CA GLY A 132 -29.36 -50.38 3.93
C GLY A 132 -28.99 -50.28 2.45
N LEU A 133 -27.81 -49.73 2.13
CA LEU A 133 -27.29 -49.68 0.76
C LEU A 133 -27.01 -51.07 0.21
N LEU A 134 -26.33 -51.92 0.99
CA LEU A 134 -26.07 -53.29 0.59
C LEU A 134 -27.39 -54.05 0.34
N GLY A 135 -28.36 -53.90 1.25
CA GLY A 135 -29.71 -54.45 1.09
C GLY A 135 -30.42 -53.92 -0.16
N SER A 136 -30.34 -52.61 -0.41
CA SER A 136 -30.93 -51.98 -1.61
C SER A 136 -30.32 -52.51 -2.91
N ARG A 137 -29.03 -52.88 -2.89
CA ARG A 137 -28.31 -53.41 -4.06
C ARG A 137 -28.59 -54.89 -4.29
N LEU A 138 -28.68 -55.69 -3.22
CA LEU A 138 -28.96 -57.12 -3.26
C LEU A 138 -30.44 -57.40 -3.58
N LEU A 139 -31.35 -56.53 -3.14
CA LEU A 139 -32.80 -56.65 -3.33
C LEU A 139 -33.34 -55.55 -4.24
N TYR A 140 -32.57 -55.09 -5.23
CA TYR A 140 -32.92 -53.93 -6.05
C TYR A 140 -34.30 -54.05 -6.70
N ALA A 141 -34.67 -55.21 -7.25
CA ALA A 141 -35.99 -55.43 -7.85
C ALA A 141 -37.17 -55.18 -6.89
N ARG A 142 -36.96 -55.32 -5.56
CA ARG A 142 -37.99 -55.02 -4.55
C ARG A 142 -37.96 -53.56 -4.09
N VAL A 143 -36.84 -52.87 -4.26
CA VAL A 143 -36.61 -51.50 -3.81
C VAL A 143 -36.81 -50.49 -4.96
N GLU A 144 -36.71 -50.92 -6.22
CA GLU A 144 -36.88 -50.11 -7.44
C GLU A 144 -38.18 -49.28 -7.41
N PRO A 145 -39.36 -49.79 -7.01
CA PRO A 145 -40.59 -48.97 -6.93
C PRO A 145 -40.56 -47.87 -5.86
N VAL A 146 -39.70 -48.01 -4.84
CA VAL A 146 -39.48 -46.96 -3.83
C VAL A 146 -38.54 -45.91 -4.39
N VAL A 147 -37.49 -46.33 -5.08
CA VAL A 147 -36.51 -45.42 -5.72
C VAL A 147 -37.15 -44.64 -6.86
N GLU A 148 -38.04 -45.26 -7.63
CA GLU A 148 -38.81 -44.62 -8.69
C GLU A 148 -39.73 -43.54 -8.12
N ARG A 149 -40.44 -43.82 -7.01
CA ARG A 149 -41.23 -42.80 -6.30
C ARG A 149 -40.38 -41.63 -5.81
N LEU A 150 -39.16 -41.90 -5.34
CA LEU A 150 -38.22 -40.84 -4.95
C LEU A 150 -37.71 -40.04 -6.17
N PHE A 151 -37.38 -40.73 -7.27
CA PHE A 151 -36.94 -40.11 -8.53
C PHE A 151 -38.01 -39.19 -9.11
N LEU A 152 -39.26 -39.65 -9.19
CA LEU A 152 -40.38 -38.85 -9.72
C LEU A 152 -40.82 -37.75 -8.75
N GLY A 153 -40.66 -37.95 -7.45
CA GLY A 153 -41.02 -36.97 -6.43
C GLY A 153 -39.97 -35.88 -6.18
N LEU A 154 -38.73 -36.07 -6.64
CA LEU A 154 -37.64 -35.11 -6.43
C LEU A 154 -37.59 -34.09 -7.57
N ALA A 155 -37.73 -32.80 -7.23
CA ALA A 155 -37.71 -31.71 -8.20
C ALA A 155 -36.43 -31.75 -9.07
N ASN A 156 -36.60 -31.56 -10.39
CA ASN A 156 -35.55 -31.57 -11.41
C ASN A 156 -34.80 -32.90 -11.62
N ALA A 157 -35.14 -33.98 -10.90
CA ALA A 157 -34.45 -35.26 -11.08
C ALA A 157 -34.69 -35.83 -12.49
N THR A 158 -35.90 -35.72 -13.03
CA THR A 158 -36.25 -36.15 -14.39
C THR A 158 -35.62 -35.32 -15.50
N ALA A 159 -35.19 -34.09 -15.21
CA ALA A 159 -34.43 -33.26 -16.13
C ALA A 159 -32.92 -33.61 -16.12
N ALA A 160 -32.43 -34.15 -15.01
CA ALA A 160 -31.00 -34.45 -14.81
C ALA A 160 -30.63 -35.92 -15.13
N PHE A 161 -31.55 -36.86 -14.97
CA PHE A 161 -31.32 -38.28 -15.20
C PHE A 161 -32.33 -38.85 -16.19
N ALA A 162 -31.84 -39.67 -17.11
CA ALA A 162 -32.68 -40.29 -18.14
C ALA A 162 -33.71 -41.29 -17.57
N ASP A 163 -33.39 -41.96 -16.46
CA ASP A 163 -34.26 -42.95 -15.82
C ASP A 163 -33.96 -43.16 -14.32
N THR A 164 -34.78 -43.98 -13.67
CA THR A 164 -34.66 -44.34 -12.23
C THR A 164 -33.35 -45.08 -11.91
N ARG A 165 -32.82 -45.88 -12.85
CA ARG A 165 -31.59 -46.66 -12.63
C ARG A 165 -30.36 -45.77 -12.67
N ALA A 166 -30.32 -44.80 -13.57
CA ALA A 166 -29.29 -43.77 -13.63
C ALA A 166 -29.29 -42.92 -12.35
N PHE A 167 -30.49 -42.50 -11.89
CA PHE A 167 -30.65 -41.80 -10.61
C PHE A 167 -30.16 -42.64 -9.41
N TYR A 168 -30.55 -43.92 -9.32
CA TYR A 168 -30.09 -44.83 -8.28
C TYR A 168 -28.57 -45.01 -8.31
N SER A 169 -27.99 -45.27 -9.49
CA SER A 169 -26.55 -45.48 -9.66
C SER A 169 -25.74 -44.27 -9.18
N TYR A 170 -26.16 -43.07 -9.56
CA TYR A 170 -25.51 -41.83 -9.12
C TYR A 170 -25.64 -41.62 -7.61
N THR A 171 -26.85 -41.75 -7.06
CA THR A 171 -27.13 -41.51 -5.64
C THR A 171 -26.51 -42.57 -4.72
N PHE A 172 -26.41 -43.82 -5.16
CA PHE A 172 -25.80 -44.93 -4.42
C PHE A 172 -24.39 -44.58 -3.92
N TRP A 173 -23.55 -44.04 -4.80
CA TRP A 173 -22.17 -43.68 -4.44
C TRP A 173 -22.11 -42.53 -3.43
N GLN A 174 -23.02 -41.56 -3.52
CA GLN A 174 -23.08 -40.43 -2.58
C GLN A 174 -23.49 -40.90 -1.18
N VAL A 175 -24.49 -41.78 -1.09
CA VAL A 175 -24.95 -42.36 0.16
C VAL A 175 -23.89 -43.31 0.76
N LEU A 176 -23.12 -44.02 -0.10
CA LEU A 176 -22.02 -44.88 0.35
C LEU A 176 -20.92 -44.05 1.01
N ILE A 177 -20.52 -42.95 0.37
CA ILE A 177 -19.54 -42.01 0.91
C ILE A 177 -20.02 -41.44 2.25
N LEU A 178 -21.29 -41.04 2.36
CA LEU A 178 -21.89 -40.59 3.63
C LEU A 178 -21.77 -41.65 4.74
N GLY A 179 -22.12 -42.91 4.43
CA GLY A 179 -22.03 -44.02 5.38
C GLY A 179 -20.59 -44.27 5.87
N LEU A 180 -19.63 -44.30 4.96
CA LEU A 180 -18.21 -44.47 5.27
C LEU A 180 -17.64 -43.30 6.10
N LEU A 181 -18.01 -42.06 5.75
CA LEU A 181 -17.57 -40.88 6.48
C LEU A 181 -18.15 -40.83 7.90
N LEU A 182 -19.40 -41.24 8.10
CA LEU A 182 -20.00 -41.36 9.45
C LEU A 182 -19.27 -42.40 10.32
N VAL A 183 -18.88 -43.55 9.75
CA VAL A 183 -18.02 -44.51 10.44
C VAL A 183 -16.65 -43.90 10.74
N GLY A 184 -16.09 -43.15 9.80
CA GLY A 184 -14.85 -42.39 10.00
C GLY A 184 -14.94 -41.37 11.14
N VAL A 185 -16.06 -40.64 11.25
CA VAL A 185 -16.33 -39.68 12.34
C VAL A 185 -16.33 -40.40 13.69
N ALA A 186 -17.02 -41.54 13.77
CA ALA A 186 -17.02 -42.36 14.99
C ALA A 186 -15.60 -42.82 15.36
N PHE A 187 -14.82 -43.25 14.37
CA PHE A 187 -13.43 -43.65 14.57
C PHE A 187 -12.56 -42.48 15.08
N VAL A 188 -12.72 -41.28 14.52
CA VAL A 188 -12.00 -40.08 14.98
C VAL A 188 -12.35 -39.73 16.43
N PHE A 189 -13.64 -39.75 16.80
CA PHE A 189 -14.04 -39.52 18.18
C PHE A 189 -13.55 -40.62 19.13
N TRP A 190 -13.53 -41.87 18.69
CA TRP A 190 -12.94 -42.96 19.48
C TRP A 190 -11.42 -42.76 19.68
N ALA A 191 -10.71 -42.37 18.62
CA ALA A 191 -9.28 -42.08 18.64
C ALA A 191 -8.92 -40.85 19.50
N SER A 192 -9.89 -40.00 19.88
CA SER A 192 -9.68 -38.96 20.89
C SER A 192 -9.17 -39.51 22.23
N ARG A 193 -9.43 -40.79 22.52
CA ARG A 193 -8.94 -41.48 23.72
C ARG A 193 -7.44 -41.81 23.67
N TRP A 194 -6.84 -41.81 22.48
CA TRP A 194 -5.43 -42.16 22.26
C TRP A 194 -4.46 -40.98 22.45
N GLY A 195 -4.99 -39.78 22.72
CA GLY A 195 -4.21 -38.58 22.95
C GLY A 195 -4.34 -37.52 21.86
N LYS A 196 -3.74 -36.35 22.10
CA LYS A 196 -3.92 -35.15 21.26
C LYS A 196 -3.45 -35.32 19.81
N ARG A 197 -2.26 -35.90 19.62
CA ARG A 197 -1.64 -36.04 18.28
C ARG A 197 -2.44 -36.94 17.34
N PRO A 198 -2.82 -38.18 17.71
CA PRO A 198 -3.58 -39.05 16.82
C PRO A 198 -4.96 -38.49 16.50
N PHE A 199 -5.67 -37.89 17.47
CA PHE A 199 -6.95 -37.22 17.24
C PHE A 199 -6.86 -36.13 16.18
N LEU A 200 -5.93 -35.18 16.35
CA LEU A 200 -5.80 -34.05 15.43
C LEU A 200 -5.41 -34.50 14.02
N LEU A 201 -4.51 -35.50 13.91
CA LEU A 201 -4.11 -36.05 12.61
C LEU A 201 -5.28 -36.74 11.91
N LEU A 202 -5.99 -37.63 12.60
CA LEU A 202 -7.12 -38.36 12.01
C LEU A 202 -8.30 -37.44 11.68
N ALA A 203 -8.58 -36.45 12.54
CA ALA A 203 -9.58 -35.43 12.26
C ALA A 203 -9.21 -34.60 11.02
N ALA A 204 -7.94 -34.18 10.90
CA ALA A 204 -7.47 -33.44 9.73
C ALA A 204 -7.56 -34.28 8.45
N VAL A 205 -7.11 -35.54 8.48
CA VAL A 205 -7.20 -36.45 7.34
C VAL A 205 -8.65 -36.66 6.91
N LEU A 206 -9.55 -36.92 7.86
CA LEU A 206 -10.96 -37.14 7.53
C LEU A 206 -11.60 -35.89 6.93
N ILE A 207 -11.33 -34.70 7.50
CA ILE A 207 -11.81 -33.42 6.95
C ILE A 207 -11.30 -33.21 5.52
N ILE A 208 -10.03 -33.48 5.25
CA ILE A 208 -9.44 -33.33 3.91
C ILE A 208 -10.10 -34.30 2.93
N VAL A 209 -10.20 -35.59 3.28
CA VAL A 209 -10.81 -36.61 2.42
C VAL A 209 -12.27 -36.27 2.12
N ASP A 210 -13.01 -35.83 3.14
CA ASP A 210 -14.43 -35.46 3.05
C ASP A 210 -14.64 -34.25 2.11
N ILE A 211 -13.96 -33.14 2.38
CA ILE A 211 -14.05 -31.93 1.56
C ILE A 211 -13.56 -32.19 0.12
N PHE A 212 -12.49 -32.96 -0.05
CA PHE A 212 -11.99 -33.32 -1.38
C PHE A 212 -13.00 -34.19 -2.14
N ALA A 213 -13.58 -35.22 -1.51
CA ALA A 213 -14.57 -36.09 -2.13
C ALA A 213 -15.81 -35.30 -2.60
N ALA A 214 -16.25 -34.31 -1.82
CA ALA A 214 -17.38 -33.45 -2.16
C ALA A 214 -17.09 -32.47 -3.32
N ASN A 215 -15.83 -32.03 -3.49
CA ASN A 215 -15.48 -30.97 -4.46
C ASN A 215 -14.70 -31.47 -5.70
N LYS A 216 -14.22 -32.72 -5.73
CA LYS A 216 -13.37 -33.23 -6.83
C LYS A 216 -13.98 -33.09 -8.24
N GLY A 217 -15.31 -33.09 -8.36
CA GLY A 217 -16.01 -32.93 -9.63
C GLY A 217 -16.44 -31.50 -9.96
N PHE A 218 -16.25 -30.55 -9.03
CA PHE A 218 -16.66 -29.15 -9.22
C PHE A 218 -15.70 -28.37 -10.11
N HIS A 219 -14.40 -28.69 -10.03
CA HIS A 219 -13.37 -28.16 -10.92
C HIS A 219 -13.04 -29.21 -11.99
N ALA A 220 -13.83 -29.26 -13.05
CA ALA A 220 -13.51 -30.11 -14.19
C ALA A 220 -12.17 -29.62 -14.79
N ALA A 221 -11.16 -30.49 -14.77
CA ALA A 221 -9.93 -30.27 -15.52
C ALA A 221 -10.22 -30.63 -16.98
N VAL A 222 -10.27 -29.61 -17.83
CA VAL A 222 -10.33 -29.79 -19.29
C VAL A 222 -8.89 -29.78 -19.81
N ASP A 223 -8.60 -30.59 -20.82
CA ASP A 223 -7.28 -30.62 -21.45
C ASP A 223 -6.92 -29.22 -21.99
N PRO A 224 -5.86 -28.57 -21.48
CA PRO A 224 -5.43 -27.26 -21.96
C PRO A 224 -5.08 -27.26 -23.45
N ALA A 225 -4.76 -28.41 -24.04
CA ALA A 225 -4.51 -28.54 -25.48
C ALA A 225 -5.73 -28.10 -26.33
N LEU A 226 -6.95 -28.15 -25.79
CA LEU A 226 -8.14 -27.64 -26.48
C LEU A 226 -8.08 -26.12 -26.69
N LEU A 227 -7.34 -25.37 -25.87
CA LEU A 227 -7.11 -23.93 -26.06
C LEU A 227 -6.06 -23.63 -27.13
N ALA A 228 -5.25 -24.63 -27.53
CA ALA A 228 -4.27 -24.47 -28.60
C ALA A 228 -4.92 -24.54 -29.99
N HIS A 229 -6.12 -25.11 -30.10
CA HIS A 229 -6.86 -25.12 -31.34
C HIS A 229 -7.36 -23.70 -31.66
N LYS A 230 -7.04 -23.24 -32.86
CA LYS A 230 -7.45 -21.93 -33.38
C LYS A 230 -8.25 -22.15 -34.66
N PRO A 231 -9.54 -21.76 -34.69
CA PRO A 231 -10.38 -21.90 -35.89
C PRO A 231 -9.84 -21.11 -37.08
N GLU A 232 -10.12 -21.58 -38.30
CA GLU A 232 -9.69 -20.90 -39.54
C GLU A 232 -10.26 -19.49 -39.64
N LEU A 233 -11.51 -19.30 -39.20
CA LEU A 233 -12.15 -18.00 -39.07
C LEU A 233 -11.28 -17.01 -38.27
N VAL A 234 -10.76 -17.46 -37.12
CA VAL A 234 -9.96 -16.61 -36.24
C VAL A 234 -8.62 -16.26 -36.90
N HIS A 235 -8.00 -17.22 -37.61
CA HIS A 235 -6.78 -16.96 -38.35
C HIS A 235 -6.99 -15.90 -39.45
N TRP A 236 -8.12 -15.95 -40.15
CA TRP A 236 -8.47 -14.95 -41.15
C TRP A 236 -8.74 -13.57 -40.53
N LEU A 237 -9.47 -13.53 -39.41
CA LEU A 237 -9.78 -12.29 -38.69
C LEU A 237 -8.51 -11.57 -38.24
N GLU A 238 -7.53 -12.25 -37.65
CA GLU A 238 -6.28 -11.61 -37.20
C GLU A 238 -5.44 -10.98 -38.32
N GLN A 239 -5.60 -11.45 -39.55
CA GLN A 239 -4.89 -10.91 -40.71
C GLN A 239 -5.50 -9.59 -41.22
N GLN A 240 -6.67 -9.20 -40.72
CA GLN A 240 -7.38 -8.02 -41.20
C GLN A 240 -6.79 -6.73 -40.59
N PRO A 241 -6.33 -5.77 -41.42
CA PRO A 241 -5.63 -4.58 -40.93
C PRO A 241 -6.57 -3.57 -40.27
N GLY A 242 -5.97 -2.75 -39.40
CA GLY A 242 -6.63 -1.62 -38.73
C GLY A 242 -7.28 -1.98 -37.40
N HIS A 243 -7.86 -0.98 -36.74
CA HIS A 243 -8.58 -1.13 -35.48
C HIS A 243 -10.07 -1.26 -35.78
N TRP A 244 -10.63 -2.47 -35.64
CA TRP A 244 -12.02 -2.77 -35.92
C TRP A 244 -12.62 -3.68 -34.85
N ARG A 245 -13.95 -3.72 -34.78
CA ARG A 245 -14.71 -4.64 -33.93
C ARG A 245 -15.56 -5.60 -34.76
N LEU A 246 -15.98 -6.69 -34.13
CA LEU A 246 -16.94 -7.63 -34.68
C LEU A 246 -18.22 -7.72 -33.84
N THR A 247 -19.26 -8.30 -34.43
CA THR A 247 -20.47 -8.77 -33.73
C THR A 247 -21.00 -10.04 -34.39
N SER A 248 -22.03 -10.65 -33.83
CA SER A 248 -22.78 -11.74 -34.48
C SER A 248 -24.22 -11.35 -34.77
N PHE A 249 -24.77 -11.96 -35.82
CA PHE A 249 -26.20 -11.94 -36.12
C PHE A 249 -26.84 -13.30 -35.83
N THR A 250 -27.81 -13.35 -34.91
CA THR A 250 -28.39 -14.59 -34.34
C THR A 250 -29.93 -14.51 -34.24
N PRO A 251 -30.65 -14.46 -35.36
CA PRO A 251 -32.11 -14.30 -35.36
C PRO A 251 -32.83 -15.52 -34.76
N ASN A 252 -32.22 -16.71 -34.80
CA ASN A 252 -32.80 -17.98 -34.39
C ASN A 252 -32.26 -18.51 -33.05
N GLY A 253 -31.46 -17.70 -32.34
CA GLY A 253 -30.81 -18.09 -31.09
C GLY A 253 -29.61 -19.03 -31.26
N ASP A 254 -29.13 -19.20 -32.49
CA ASP A 254 -27.86 -19.85 -32.80
C ASP A 254 -26.67 -19.01 -32.28
N ILE A 255 -25.50 -19.63 -32.15
CA ILE A 255 -24.31 -18.96 -31.61
C ILE A 255 -23.12 -19.20 -32.56
N PRO A 256 -23.06 -18.47 -33.69
CA PRO A 256 -22.02 -18.68 -34.69
C PRO A 256 -20.64 -18.26 -34.15
N PHE A 257 -20.60 -17.35 -33.18
CA PHE A 257 -19.39 -17.00 -32.44
C PHE A 257 -19.74 -16.54 -31.03
N HIS A 258 -19.31 -17.30 -30.02
CA HIS A 258 -19.59 -16.99 -28.61
C HIS A 258 -18.93 -15.66 -28.19
N ALA A 259 -19.70 -14.79 -27.53
CA ALA A 259 -19.17 -13.58 -26.90
C ALA A 259 -17.99 -13.91 -25.96
N ASN A 260 -17.01 -13.03 -25.87
CA ASN A 260 -15.71 -13.19 -25.19
C ASN A 260 -14.75 -14.24 -25.80
N SER A 261 -15.16 -15.07 -26.75
CA SER A 261 -14.22 -16.06 -27.34
C SER A 261 -13.11 -15.37 -28.13
N GLY A 262 -13.42 -14.22 -28.74
CA GLY A 262 -12.44 -13.37 -29.42
C GLY A 262 -11.35 -12.80 -28.50
N TRP A 263 -11.61 -12.66 -27.19
CA TRP A 263 -10.62 -12.11 -26.25
C TRP A 263 -9.35 -12.94 -26.15
N LEU A 264 -9.43 -14.27 -26.32
CA LEU A 264 -8.26 -15.15 -26.33
C LEU A 264 -7.27 -14.77 -27.45
N PHE A 265 -7.77 -14.13 -28.51
CA PHE A 265 -7.04 -13.79 -29.73
C PHE A 265 -6.94 -12.27 -29.94
N ASN A 266 -7.19 -11.46 -28.91
CA ASN A 266 -7.23 -9.99 -28.98
C ASN A 266 -8.21 -9.43 -30.05
N LEU A 267 -9.28 -10.17 -30.36
CA LEU A 267 -10.35 -9.69 -31.24
C LEU A 267 -11.38 -8.92 -30.42
N GLU A 268 -11.66 -7.68 -30.83
CA GLU A 268 -12.62 -6.81 -30.16
C GLU A 268 -14.06 -7.14 -30.58
N ASP A 269 -14.91 -7.49 -29.62
CA ASP A 269 -16.34 -7.78 -29.81
C ASP A 269 -17.16 -6.68 -29.14
N VAL A 270 -18.20 -6.16 -29.81
CA VAL A 270 -19.13 -5.19 -29.19
C VAL A 270 -20.10 -5.85 -28.21
N ARG A 271 -20.20 -7.18 -28.24
CA ARG A 271 -20.93 -7.97 -27.25
C ARG A 271 -19.99 -8.33 -26.09
N GLY A 272 -20.52 -8.96 -25.06
CA GLY A 272 -19.69 -9.49 -23.99
C GLY A 272 -20.49 -10.19 -22.92
N TYR A 273 -19.84 -11.11 -22.21
CA TYR A 273 -20.29 -11.67 -20.94
C TYR A 273 -19.41 -11.12 -19.81
N ASP A 274 -19.90 -10.11 -19.10
CA ASP A 274 -19.14 -9.47 -18.02
C ASP A 274 -20.02 -9.24 -16.80
N SER A 275 -19.46 -9.49 -15.62
CA SER A 275 -20.14 -9.23 -14.35
C SER A 275 -20.45 -7.75 -14.12
N ILE A 276 -19.75 -6.85 -14.82
CA ILE A 276 -19.96 -5.41 -14.75
C ILE A 276 -20.03 -4.86 -16.18
N ILE A 277 -21.22 -4.41 -16.57
CA ILE A 277 -21.45 -3.73 -17.85
C ILE A 277 -21.76 -2.25 -17.55
N PRO A 278 -21.04 -1.28 -18.13
CA PRO A 278 -21.38 0.14 -17.98
C PRO A 278 -22.82 0.40 -18.44
N LEU A 279 -23.64 0.98 -17.57
CA LEU A 279 -25.04 1.30 -17.88
C LEU A 279 -25.17 2.14 -19.15
N GLN A 280 -24.23 3.08 -19.34
CA GLN A 280 -24.12 3.91 -20.53
C GLN A 280 -23.99 3.07 -21.81
N TYR A 281 -23.09 2.09 -21.82
CA TYR A 281 -22.89 1.19 -22.96
C TYR A 281 -24.13 0.33 -23.22
N ALA A 282 -24.73 -0.22 -22.16
CA ALA A 282 -25.97 -1.00 -22.28
C ALA A 282 -27.13 -0.14 -22.82
N ASN A 283 -27.21 1.14 -22.45
CA ASN A 283 -28.22 2.06 -22.97
C ASN A 283 -27.96 2.42 -24.44
N TYR A 284 -26.70 2.59 -24.85
CA TYR A 284 -26.33 2.76 -26.26
C TYR A 284 -26.66 1.52 -27.09
N MET A 285 -26.35 0.32 -26.60
CA MET A 285 -26.78 -0.91 -27.28
C MET A 285 -28.31 -1.03 -27.34
N ARG A 286 -29.04 -0.51 -26.35
CA ARG A 286 -30.51 -0.47 -26.34
C ARG A 286 -31.10 0.44 -27.42
N THR A 287 -30.38 1.47 -27.88
CA THR A 287 -30.84 2.28 -29.03
C THR A 287 -30.67 1.56 -30.36
N ILE A 288 -29.86 0.49 -30.42
CA ILE A 288 -29.74 -0.39 -31.58
C ILE A 288 -30.77 -1.52 -31.51
N GLU A 289 -30.83 -2.22 -30.37
CA GLU A 289 -31.74 -3.34 -30.15
C GLU A 289 -31.98 -3.58 -28.65
N SER A 290 -33.19 -4.01 -28.26
CA SER A 290 -33.53 -4.30 -26.86
C SER A 290 -32.58 -5.30 -26.22
N GLN A 291 -32.07 -4.99 -25.02
CA GLN A 291 -31.07 -5.80 -24.31
C GLN A 291 -31.73 -6.69 -23.24
N GLN A 292 -32.30 -7.83 -23.65
CA GLN A 292 -33.04 -8.73 -22.75
C GLN A 292 -32.13 -9.68 -21.96
N GLN A 293 -30.85 -9.79 -22.35
CA GLN A 293 -29.89 -10.71 -21.73
C GLN A 293 -29.02 -10.08 -20.63
N LEU A 294 -29.33 -8.86 -20.18
CA LEU A 294 -28.57 -8.17 -19.13
C LEU A 294 -28.61 -8.90 -17.78
N ASP A 295 -29.72 -9.57 -17.46
CA ASP A 295 -29.86 -10.39 -16.24
C ASP A 295 -28.89 -11.59 -16.23
N PHE A 296 -28.42 -11.99 -17.41
CA PHE A 296 -27.39 -13.00 -17.60
C PHE A 296 -26.00 -12.39 -17.75
N ASN A 297 -25.80 -11.12 -17.38
CA ASN A 297 -24.52 -10.42 -17.50
C ASN A 297 -24.02 -10.34 -18.95
N ARG A 298 -24.94 -10.17 -19.92
CA ARG A 298 -24.60 -10.15 -21.35
C ARG A 298 -25.13 -8.94 -22.08
N ILE A 299 -24.28 -8.37 -22.94
CA ILE A 299 -24.75 -7.58 -24.09
C ILE A 299 -25.23 -8.57 -25.15
N GLN A 300 -26.50 -8.43 -25.52
CA GLN A 300 -27.18 -9.34 -26.44
C GLN A 300 -26.58 -9.22 -27.86
N PRO A 301 -26.47 -10.34 -28.61
CA PRO A 301 -26.17 -10.28 -30.04
C PRO A 301 -27.26 -9.56 -30.82
N ILE A 302 -26.95 -9.14 -32.05
CA ILE A 302 -27.96 -8.56 -32.94
C ILE A 302 -28.84 -9.70 -33.45
N ALA A 303 -30.15 -9.59 -33.29
CA ALA A 303 -31.11 -10.60 -33.76
C ALA A 303 -32.07 -10.01 -34.79
N ASN A 304 -32.32 -8.71 -34.76
CA ASN A 304 -33.23 -8.05 -35.67
C ASN A 304 -32.53 -7.60 -36.96
N TRP A 305 -33.16 -7.88 -38.10
CA TRP A 305 -32.65 -7.49 -39.41
C TRP A 305 -32.49 -5.98 -39.57
N GLU A 306 -33.46 -5.20 -39.07
CA GLU A 306 -33.42 -3.73 -39.12
C GLU A 306 -32.23 -3.15 -38.33
N SER A 307 -31.87 -3.79 -37.21
CA SER A 307 -30.75 -3.37 -36.38
C SER A 307 -29.41 -3.48 -37.10
N LEU A 308 -29.26 -4.39 -38.07
CA LEU A 308 -28.05 -4.49 -38.91
C LEU A 308 -27.81 -3.22 -39.73
N ASN A 309 -28.87 -2.51 -40.15
CA ASN A 309 -28.77 -1.27 -40.92
C ASN A 309 -28.47 -0.03 -40.05
N SER A 310 -28.46 -0.15 -38.73
CA SER A 310 -28.24 0.99 -37.83
C SER A 310 -26.88 1.66 -38.05
N PRO A 311 -26.82 3.01 -38.20
CA PRO A 311 -25.56 3.74 -38.29
C PRO A 311 -24.75 3.69 -36.98
N LEU A 312 -25.39 3.32 -35.87
CA LEU A 312 -24.72 3.18 -34.58
C LEU A 312 -23.79 1.96 -34.53
N LEU A 313 -24.09 0.90 -35.29
CA LEU A 313 -23.15 -0.21 -35.47
C LEU A 313 -21.91 0.22 -36.27
N ASP A 314 -22.11 1.09 -37.25
CA ASP A 314 -21.03 1.61 -38.08
C ASP A 314 -20.04 2.44 -37.22
N VAL A 315 -20.55 3.28 -36.31
CA VAL A 315 -19.73 4.11 -35.40
C VAL A 315 -19.14 3.30 -34.24
N LEU A 316 -19.75 2.20 -33.83
CA LEU A 316 -19.08 1.21 -32.95
C LEU A 316 -17.86 0.56 -33.60
N THR A 317 -17.55 0.90 -34.87
CA THR A 317 -16.44 0.36 -35.64
C THR A 317 -16.64 -1.13 -35.92
N VAL A 318 -17.90 -1.59 -36.02
CA VAL A 318 -18.22 -2.99 -36.36
C VAL A 318 -17.97 -3.18 -37.85
N LYS A 319 -16.80 -3.76 -38.17
CA LYS A 319 -16.41 -4.06 -39.55
C LYS A 319 -16.84 -5.46 -39.97
N TYR A 320 -16.83 -6.44 -39.06
CA TYR A 320 -17.15 -7.83 -39.38
C TYR A 320 -18.38 -8.33 -38.62
N ILE A 321 -19.34 -8.88 -39.35
CA ILE A 321 -20.57 -9.47 -38.80
C ILE A 321 -20.55 -10.98 -39.09
N ILE A 322 -20.56 -11.79 -38.05
CA ILE A 322 -20.53 -13.25 -38.16
C ILE A 322 -21.97 -13.79 -38.09
N SER A 323 -22.37 -14.61 -39.05
CA SER A 323 -23.70 -15.20 -39.08
C SER A 323 -23.69 -16.63 -39.62
N SER A 324 -24.62 -17.46 -39.15
CA SER A 324 -24.95 -18.74 -39.78
C SER A 324 -25.88 -18.57 -40.99
N GLU A 325 -26.57 -17.43 -41.07
CA GLU A 325 -27.55 -17.08 -42.10
C GLU A 325 -26.90 -16.37 -43.29
N THR A 326 -27.66 -16.25 -44.38
CA THR A 326 -27.28 -15.42 -45.52
C THR A 326 -27.79 -13.99 -45.32
N LEU A 327 -26.90 -13.00 -45.40
CA LEU A 327 -27.25 -11.59 -45.27
C LEU A 327 -27.21 -10.91 -46.64
N ASP A 328 -28.34 -10.36 -47.07
CA ASP A 328 -28.49 -9.62 -48.32
C ASP A 328 -28.85 -8.16 -48.01
N LEU A 329 -27.81 -7.36 -47.72
CA LEU A 329 -27.93 -5.94 -47.44
C LEU A 329 -26.91 -5.17 -48.29
N PRO A 330 -27.28 -4.04 -48.93
CA PRO A 330 -26.36 -3.29 -49.79
C PRO A 330 -25.06 -2.84 -49.11
N LYS A 331 -25.08 -2.64 -47.78
CA LYS A 331 -23.90 -2.23 -47.01
C LYS A 331 -23.00 -3.39 -46.55
N LEU A 332 -23.42 -4.63 -46.77
CA LEU A 332 -22.71 -5.83 -46.34
C LEU A 332 -22.15 -6.58 -47.55
N LYS A 333 -20.86 -6.93 -47.48
CA LYS A 333 -20.19 -7.73 -48.50
C LYS A 333 -19.71 -9.03 -47.86
N LEU A 334 -20.05 -10.19 -48.44
CA LEU A 334 -19.49 -11.46 -47.98
C LEU A 334 -17.97 -11.43 -48.13
N ALA A 335 -17.26 -11.58 -47.02
CA ALA A 335 -15.81 -11.47 -46.94
C ALA A 335 -15.13 -12.82 -46.69
N TRP A 336 -15.80 -13.73 -45.97
CA TRP A 336 -15.32 -15.08 -45.69
C TRP A 336 -16.49 -16.05 -45.45
N GLU A 337 -16.30 -17.32 -45.82
CA GLU A 337 -17.25 -18.42 -45.56
C GLU A 337 -16.47 -19.71 -45.30
N GLY A 338 -16.82 -20.42 -44.23
CA GLY A 338 -16.13 -21.63 -43.79
C GLY A 338 -16.64 -22.09 -42.42
N GLU A 339 -16.31 -23.31 -41.99
CA GLU A 339 -16.64 -23.84 -40.65
C GLU A 339 -18.13 -23.75 -40.26
N GLY A 340 -19.04 -23.67 -41.24
CA GLY A 340 -20.49 -23.52 -41.02
C GLY A 340 -20.97 -22.10 -40.71
N VAL A 341 -20.11 -21.08 -40.86
CA VAL A 341 -20.45 -19.67 -40.63
C VAL A 341 -19.96 -18.77 -41.78
N ARG A 342 -20.53 -17.57 -41.87
CA ARG A 342 -20.21 -16.53 -42.85
C ARG A 342 -19.81 -15.25 -42.14
N VAL A 343 -18.86 -14.54 -42.72
CA VAL A 343 -18.44 -13.20 -42.26
C VAL A 343 -18.74 -12.19 -43.34
N TYR A 344 -19.48 -11.16 -42.94
CA TYR A 344 -19.80 -10.02 -43.80
C TYR A 344 -18.99 -8.80 -43.36
N GLU A 345 -18.32 -8.16 -44.31
CA GLU A 345 -17.69 -6.85 -44.15
C GLU A 345 -18.74 -5.75 -44.28
N ASN A 346 -18.83 -4.89 -43.26
CA ASN A 346 -19.64 -3.68 -43.25
C ASN A 346 -18.90 -2.56 -43.97
N LEU A 347 -19.39 -2.18 -45.15
CA LEU A 347 -18.78 -1.16 -46.00
C LEU A 347 -19.03 0.26 -45.50
N ALA A 348 -19.99 0.45 -44.57
CA ALA A 348 -20.35 1.74 -44.01
C ALA A 348 -19.61 2.08 -42.71
N VAL A 349 -18.68 1.21 -42.27
CA VAL A 349 -17.97 1.31 -40.99
C VAL A 349 -17.22 2.64 -40.84
N ALA A 350 -17.35 3.29 -39.69
CA ALA A 350 -16.58 4.49 -39.36
C ALA A 350 -15.17 4.12 -38.86
N PRO A 351 -14.15 4.97 -39.07
CA PRO A 351 -12.84 4.80 -38.47
C PRO A 351 -12.91 4.73 -36.94
N ARG A 352 -11.96 4.04 -36.30
CA ARG A 352 -11.90 3.95 -34.83
C ARG A 352 -11.68 5.32 -34.16
N ALA A 353 -10.92 6.20 -34.80
CA ALA A 353 -10.73 7.58 -34.38
C ALA A 353 -10.89 8.52 -35.58
N TYR A 354 -11.58 9.63 -35.39
CA TYR A 354 -11.83 10.62 -36.44
C TYR A 354 -12.10 12.00 -35.86
N THR A 355 -11.99 13.04 -36.69
CA THR A 355 -12.31 14.41 -36.32
C THR A 355 -13.56 14.93 -37.00
N LEU A 356 -14.30 15.78 -36.29
CA LEU A 356 -15.43 16.56 -36.81
C LEU A 356 -15.31 18.02 -36.32
N PRO A 357 -15.62 19.02 -37.16
CA PRO A 357 -15.61 20.42 -36.75
C PRO A 357 -16.54 20.69 -35.55
N GLN A 358 -16.20 21.66 -34.70
CA GLN A 358 -17.08 22.08 -33.61
C GLN A 358 -18.45 22.56 -34.10
N THR A 359 -18.55 23.05 -35.34
CA THR A 359 -19.83 23.43 -35.98
C THR A 359 -20.81 22.28 -36.17
N ALA A 360 -20.33 21.04 -36.15
CA ALA A 360 -21.15 19.82 -36.18
C ALA A 360 -21.71 19.42 -34.80
N THR A 361 -21.49 20.23 -33.76
CA THR A 361 -21.90 19.91 -32.39
C THR A 361 -23.39 20.12 -32.18
N ALA A 362 -24.12 19.06 -31.83
CA ALA A 362 -25.50 19.09 -31.37
C ALA A 362 -25.55 19.04 -29.83
N VAL A 363 -26.02 20.12 -29.19
CA VAL A 363 -26.13 20.21 -27.72
C VAL A 363 -27.53 19.80 -27.29
N THR A 364 -27.63 18.78 -26.44
CA THR A 364 -28.89 18.17 -26.00
C THR A 364 -28.87 17.84 -24.51
N ASP A 365 -30.05 17.72 -23.89
CA ASP A 365 -30.17 17.23 -22.51
C ASP A 365 -30.10 15.69 -22.45
N ASN A 366 -30.38 14.99 -23.55
CA ASN A 366 -30.30 13.53 -23.67
C ASN A 366 -29.60 13.12 -24.98
N GLN A 367 -28.33 12.75 -24.88
CA GLN A 367 -27.51 12.39 -26.04
C GLN A 367 -28.06 11.16 -26.79
N LEU A 368 -28.56 10.15 -26.07
CA LEU A 368 -29.04 8.90 -26.68
C LEU A 368 -30.33 9.10 -27.47
N ALA A 369 -31.23 9.96 -27.00
CA ALA A 369 -32.46 10.28 -27.74
C ALA A 369 -32.15 11.05 -29.04
N ALA A 370 -31.12 11.89 -29.04
CA ALA A 370 -30.71 12.67 -30.21
C ALA A 370 -30.08 11.80 -31.33
N LEU A 371 -29.66 10.57 -31.03
CA LEU A 371 -29.08 9.65 -32.02
C LEU A 371 -30.08 9.22 -33.12
N SER A 372 -31.38 9.39 -32.91
CA SER A 372 -32.38 9.14 -33.97
C SER A 372 -32.51 10.29 -34.97
N GLU A 373 -32.03 11.49 -34.61
CA GLU A 373 -32.10 12.70 -35.44
C GLU A 373 -30.75 13.05 -36.05
N TYR A 374 -29.66 12.85 -35.31
CA TYR A 374 -28.30 13.21 -35.71
C TYR A 374 -27.43 11.96 -35.88
N ASP A 375 -26.98 11.68 -37.12
CA ASP A 375 -26.04 10.59 -37.40
C ASP A 375 -24.66 10.91 -36.77
N PRO A 376 -24.12 10.09 -35.86
CA PRO A 376 -22.85 10.37 -35.18
C PRO A 376 -21.61 10.36 -36.09
N ARG A 377 -21.75 9.89 -37.34
CA ARG A 377 -20.72 10.04 -38.37
C ARG A 377 -20.62 11.48 -38.88
N GLN A 378 -21.69 12.25 -38.77
CA GLN A 378 -21.78 13.61 -39.30
C GLN A 378 -21.89 14.69 -38.23
N TYR A 379 -22.28 14.30 -37.01
CA TYR A 379 -22.55 15.18 -35.89
C TYR A 379 -21.86 14.71 -34.61
N VAL A 380 -21.57 15.65 -33.72
CA VAL A 380 -21.05 15.37 -32.36
C VAL A 380 -22.10 15.77 -31.35
N ILE A 381 -22.66 14.80 -30.64
CA ILE A 381 -23.73 15.02 -29.68
C ILE A 381 -23.14 15.15 -28.27
N VAL A 382 -23.41 16.26 -27.59
CA VAL A 382 -22.90 16.55 -26.24
C VAL A 382 -24.00 17.02 -25.29
N SER A 383 -23.77 16.86 -23.99
CA SER A 383 -24.71 17.29 -22.95
C SER A 383 -24.64 18.81 -22.70
N ARG A 384 -25.79 19.43 -22.42
CA ARG A 384 -25.87 20.84 -22.02
C ARG A 384 -25.11 21.09 -20.69
N GLY A 385 -24.25 22.11 -20.65
CA GLY A 385 -23.56 22.56 -19.43
C GLY A 385 -22.26 21.84 -19.08
N GLY A 386 -21.71 21.01 -19.96
CA GLY A 386 -20.46 20.25 -19.71
C GLY A 386 -19.20 20.79 -20.39
N TRP A 387 -19.32 21.69 -21.37
CA TRP A 387 -18.22 22.03 -22.29
C TRP A 387 -18.30 23.51 -22.69
N LYS A 388 -17.15 24.15 -22.90
CA LYS A 388 -17.07 25.49 -23.49
C LYS A 388 -17.03 25.34 -25.00
N LEU A 389 -18.03 25.87 -25.68
CA LEU A 389 -18.04 25.98 -27.14
C LEU A 389 -17.60 27.40 -27.49
N GLU A 390 -16.59 27.54 -28.35
CA GLU A 390 -16.11 28.86 -28.76
C GLU A 390 -17.15 29.61 -29.60
N THR A 391 -17.97 28.86 -30.34
CA THR A 391 -19.06 29.37 -31.17
C THR A 391 -20.41 29.23 -30.49
N ASN A 392 -21.20 30.31 -30.46
CA ASN A 392 -22.65 30.26 -30.20
C ASN A 392 -23.35 29.53 -31.36
N LEU A 393 -23.41 28.21 -31.29
CA LEU A 393 -24.04 27.39 -32.33
C LEU A 393 -25.57 27.49 -32.19
N GLN A 394 -26.21 28.23 -33.10
CA GLN A 394 -27.68 28.30 -33.18
C GLN A 394 -28.29 27.03 -33.80
N SER A 395 -27.55 26.31 -34.64
CA SER A 395 -27.96 25.02 -35.23
C SER A 395 -26.71 24.21 -35.67
N PRO A 396 -26.70 22.88 -35.50
CA PRO A 396 -25.58 22.03 -35.90
C PRO A 396 -25.49 21.87 -37.43
N ILE A 397 -24.28 21.89 -37.97
CA ILE A 397 -24.01 21.72 -39.42
C ILE A 397 -23.44 20.32 -39.66
N SER A 398 -24.09 19.52 -40.52
CA SER A 398 -23.54 18.21 -40.93
C SER A 398 -22.17 18.40 -41.56
N SER A 399 -21.17 17.62 -41.13
CA SER A 399 -19.85 17.61 -41.74
C SER A 399 -19.39 16.19 -42.04
N LEU A 400 -18.42 16.05 -42.95
CA LEU A 400 -17.74 14.77 -43.19
C LEU A 400 -16.60 14.63 -42.19
N TYR A 401 -16.50 13.46 -41.57
CA TYR A 401 -15.40 13.18 -40.67
C TYR A 401 -14.06 13.06 -41.43
N SER A 402 -12.97 13.41 -40.77
CA SER A 402 -11.61 13.11 -41.24
C SER A 402 -10.99 12.02 -40.36
N PRO A 403 -10.54 10.88 -40.92
CA PRO A 403 -9.92 9.82 -40.11
C PRO A 403 -8.66 10.31 -39.37
N ALA A 404 -8.49 9.87 -38.12
CA ALA A 404 -7.30 10.11 -37.33
C ALA A 404 -6.47 8.82 -37.18
N THR A 405 -5.15 8.96 -37.09
CA THR A 405 -4.23 7.81 -37.09
C THR A 405 -3.90 7.38 -35.67
N ILE A 406 -4.20 6.14 -35.31
CA ILE A 406 -3.82 5.57 -34.01
C ILE A 406 -2.39 5.01 -34.14
N THR A 407 -1.43 5.57 -33.39
CA THR A 407 -0.02 5.15 -33.44
C THR A 407 0.34 4.16 -32.33
N ALA A 408 -0.40 4.18 -31.21
CA ALA A 408 -0.30 3.19 -30.16
C ALA A 408 -1.68 2.90 -29.57
N TYR A 409 -1.97 1.62 -29.30
CA TYR A 409 -3.26 1.20 -28.76
C TYR A 409 -3.07 0.11 -27.71
N SER A 410 -3.49 0.41 -26.47
CA SER A 410 -3.45 -0.50 -25.33
C SER A 410 -4.64 -0.26 -24.40
N ASN A 411 -4.87 -1.19 -23.47
CA ASN A 411 -5.98 -1.08 -22.51
C ASN A 411 -5.88 0.15 -21.57
N ARG A 412 -4.69 0.74 -21.40
CA ARG A 412 -4.47 1.88 -20.50
C ARG A 412 -4.13 3.16 -21.24
N GLU A 413 -3.74 3.07 -22.50
CA GLU A 413 -3.22 4.18 -23.26
C GLU A 413 -3.55 4.04 -24.74
N VAL A 414 -4.03 5.13 -25.34
CA VAL A 414 -4.26 5.24 -26.79
C VAL A 414 -3.62 6.55 -27.25
N VAL A 415 -2.73 6.48 -28.24
CA VAL A 415 -2.05 7.64 -28.83
C VAL A 415 -2.55 7.83 -30.26
N ILE A 416 -3.01 9.04 -30.56
CA ILE A 416 -3.65 9.40 -31.82
C ILE A 416 -2.93 10.62 -32.40
N GLU A 417 -2.56 10.55 -33.67
CA GLU A 417 -2.05 11.68 -34.43
C GLU A 417 -3.15 12.19 -35.39
N THR A 418 -3.36 13.49 -35.39
CA THR A 418 -4.38 14.14 -36.23
C THR A 418 -3.99 15.57 -36.59
N ALA A 419 -4.46 16.04 -37.74
CA ALA A 419 -4.37 17.43 -38.16
C ALA A 419 -5.78 18.02 -38.28
N VAL A 420 -5.98 19.24 -37.78
CA VAL A 420 -7.25 19.96 -37.85
C VAL A 420 -7.02 21.39 -38.32
N VAL A 421 -7.86 21.88 -39.22
CA VAL A 421 -7.72 23.23 -39.82
C VAL A 421 -8.62 24.28 -39.18
N GLU A 422 -9.61 23.84 -38.43
CA GLU A 422 -10.57 24.64 -37.66
C GLU A 422 -10.81 23.95 -36.31
N PRO A 423 -11.32 24.66 -35.28
CA PRO A 423 -11.64 24.06 -33.99
C PRO A 423 -12.51 22.82 -34.16
N SER A 424 -12.03 21.67 -33.70
CA SER A 424 -12.61 20.37 -34.01
C SER A 424 -12.65 19.46 -32.78
N TRP A 425 -13.58 18.51 -32.80
CA TRP A 425 -13.57 17.36 -31.90
C TRP A 425 -12.72 16.25 -32.50
N LEU A 426 -11.84 15.65 -31.71
CA LEU A 426 -11.33 14.31 -31.93
C LEU A 426 -12.21 13.32 -31.18
N ILE A 427 -12.83 12.39 -31.91
CA ILE A 427 -13.68 11.33 -31.37
C ILE A 427 -12.91 10.01 -31.44
N LEU A 428 -12.80 9.33 -30.32
CA LEU A 428 -12.34 7.95 -30.22
C LEU A 428 -13.54 7.06 -29.88
N ASN A 429 -13.88 6.13 -30.77
CA ASN A 429 -15.04 5.23 -30.63
C ASN A 429 -14.86 4.12 -29.56
N ASP A 430 -14.09 4.42 -28.52
CA ASP A 430 -14.01 3.66 -27.28
C ASP A 430 -15.03 4.18 -26.28
N SER A 431 -15.61 3.29 -25.48
CA SER A 431 -16.55 3.69 -24.44
C SER A 431 -15.89 4.64 -23.44
N TYR A 432 -16.55 5.76 -23.18
CA TYR A 432 -16.21 6.71 -22.14
C TYR A 432 -16.40 6.07 -20.77
N PHE A 433 -15.48 6.37 -19.86
CA PHE A 433 -15.58 5.99 -18.46
C PHE A 433 -14.83 7.00 -17.60
N PRO A 434 -15.32 7.34 -16.39
CA PRO A 434 -14.58 8.22 -15.50
C PRO A 434 -13.17 7.68 -15.17
N GLY A 435 -12.15 8.53 -15.30
CA GLY A 435 -10.74 8.18 -15.04
C GLY A 435 -9.85 8.11 -16.28
N TRP A 436 -10.40 8.32 -17.48
CA TRP A 436 -9.59 8.66 -18.66
C TRP A 436 -9.20 10.14 -18.63
N ASN A 437 -7.92 10.41 -18.77
CA ASN A 437 -7.36 11.74 -18.99
C ASN A 437 -6.84 11.82 -20.42
N ALA A 438 -6.85 13.00 -21.02
CA ALA A 438 -6.24 13.24 -22.32
C ALA A 438 -5.15 14.31 -22.20
N PHE A 439 -4.10 14.14 -23.00
CA PHE A 439 -2.98 15.06 -23.10
C PHE A 439 -2.74 15.38 -24.56
N VAL A 440 -2.54 16.66 -24.89
CA VAL A 440 -2.25 17.11 -26.25
C VAL A 440 -0.86 17.70 -26.32
N ARG A 441 -0.17 17.44 -27.42
CA ARG A 441 1.10 18.07 -27.75
C ARG A 441 1.24 18.23 -29.26
N PRO A 442 2.01 19.22 -29.75
CA PRO A 442 2.34 19.29 -31.18
C PRO A 442 3.02 18.02 -31.67
N VAL A 443 2.78 17.63 -32.92
CA VAL A 443 3.44 16.45 -33.50
C VAL A 443 4.96 16.63 -33.49
N GLY A 444 5.68 15.60 -33.04
CA GLY A 444 7.15 15.59 -32.99
C GLY A 444 7.79 16.15 -31.72
N THR A 445 7.02 16.65 -30.75
CA THR A 445 7.53 17.07 -29.44
C THR A 445 7.51 15.93 -28.41
N GLY A 446 8.29 16.10 -27.32
CA GLY A 446 8.36 15.14 -26.21
C GLY A 446 7.15 15.21 -25.27
N GLU A 447 7.06 14.26 -24.33
CA GLU A 447 6.01 14.20 -23.30
C GLU A 447 6.03 15.41 -22.33
N ASP A 448 7.17 16.10 -22.23
CA ASP A 448 7.35 17.32 -21.44
C ASP A 448 6.55 18.53 -21.96
N ALA A 449 6.13 18.49 -23.23
CA ALA A 449 5.29 19.51 -23.85
C ALA A 449 3.78 19.20 -23.77
N GLU A 450 3.38 18.19 -23.00
CA GLU A 450 1.97 17.80 -22.89
C GLU A 450 1.15 18.77 -22.04
N GLU A 451 0.02 19.17 -22.59
CA GLU A 451 -1.02 19.89 -21.86
C GLU A 451 -2.22 18.97 -21.63
N GLN A 452 -2.70 18.90 -20.39
CA GLN A 452 -3.87 18.10 -20.07
C GLN A 452 -5.14 18.78 -20.59
N VAL A 453 -5.98 18.02 -21.28
CA VAL A 453 -7.29 18.47 -21.80
C VAL A 453 -8.42 17.58 -21.28
N ASP A 454 -9.61 18.15 -21.20
CA ASP A 454 -10.80 17.46 -20.70
C ASP A 454 -11.30 16.40 -21.71
N VAL A 455 -11.69 15.23 -21.18
CA VAL A 455 -12.27 14.14 -21.97
C VAL A 455 -13.79 14.17 -21.87
N ALA A 456 -14.45 14.36 -23.01
CA ALA A 456 -15.89 14.43 -23.13
C ALA A 456 -16.56 13.09 -23.36
N LEU A 457 -17.73 12.93 -22.74
CA LEU A 457 -18.73 11.97 -23.20
C LEU A 457 -19.45 12.56 -24.41
N VAL A 458 -19.18 11.97 -25.58
CA VAL A 458 -19.83 12.33 -26.85
C VAL A 458 -20.67 11.17 -27.38
N ASN A 459 -21.73 11.48 -28.13
CA ASN A 459 -22.57 10.50 -28.84
C ASN A 459 -23.15 9.41 -27.91
N GLY A 460 -23.36 9.74 -26.64
CA GLY A 460 -23.92 8.87 -25.61
C GLY A 460 -23.01 7.73 -25.14
N ASN A 461 -21.91 7.44 -25.84
CA ASN A 461 -21.00 6.33 -25.49
C ASN A 461 -19.50 6.67 -25.54
N PHE A 462 -19.05 7.58 -26.41
CA PHE A 462 -17.65 7.66 -26.82
C PHE A 462 -16.86 8.77 -26.14
N ARG A 463 -15.53 8.75 -26.33
CA ARG A 463 -14.61 9.77 -25.80
C ARG A 463 -14.38 10.85 -26.86
N GLY A 464 -14.50 12.11 -26.46
CA GLY A 464 -14.22 13.28 -27.29
C GLY A 464 -13.19 14.20 -26.65
N VAL A 465 -12.36 14.87 -27.44
CA VAL A 465 -11.43 15.92 -27.00
C VAL A 465 -11.54 17.09 -27.97
N GLN A 466 -11.55 18.33 -27.47
CA GLN A 466 -11.52 19.53 -28.31
C GLN A 466 -10.07 19.85 -28.70
N LEU A 467 -9.84 20.14 -29.98
CA LEU A 467 -8.55 20.51 -30.53
C LEU A 467 -8.65 21.85 -31.25
N GLU A 468 -7.66 22.70 -31.02
CA GLU A 468 -7.44 23.93 -31.77
C GLU A 468 -6.81 23.63 -33.15
N PRO A 469 -6.88 24.55 -34.13
CA PRO A 469 -6.24 24.36 -35.43
C PRO A 469 -4.74 24.05 -35.30
N GLY A 470 -4.29 22.92 -35.87
CA GLY A 470 -2.91 22.46 -35.78
C GLY A 470 -2.73 20.96 -36.02
N GLU A 471 -1.49 20.51 -35.92
CA GLU A 471 -1.10 19.10 -35.93
C GLU A 471 -0.83 18.63 -34.50
N TRP A 472 -1.61 17.65 -34.04
CA TRP A 472 -1.62 17.22 -32.65
C TRP A 472 -1.35 15.73 -32.50
N THR A 473 -0.54 15.40 -31.49
CA THR A 473 -0.52 14.08 -30.86
C THR A 473 -1.40 14.14 -29.61
N VAL A 474 -2.45 13.32 -29.58
CA VAL A 474 -3.39 13.21 -28.47
C VAL A 474 -3.20 11.86 -27.78
N ARG A 475 -2.88 11.89 -26.49
CA ARG A 475 -2.66 10.71 -25.67
C ARG A 475 -3.77 10.58 -24.64
N PHE A 476 -4.61 9.56 -24.79
CA PHE A 476 -5.57 9.15 -23.78
C PHE A 476 -4.90 8.19 -22.81
N ARG A 477 -4.98 8.45 -21.50
CA ARG A 477 -4.43 7.60 -20.45
C ARG A 477 -5.46 7.31 -19.36
N TYR A 478 -5.67 6.04 -19.05
CA TYR A 478 -6.57 5.62 -17.98
C TYR A 478 -5.82 5.59 -16.63
N SER A 479 -6.17 6.53 -15.74
CA SER A 479 -5.63 6.64 -14.39
C SER A 479 -6.75 7.03 -13.41
N PRO A 480 -7.64 6.09 -13.06
CA PRO A 480 -8.78 6.40 -12.22
C PRO A 480 -8.36 6.70 -10.77
N PRO A 481 -8.91 7.74 -10.13
CA PRO A 481 -8.64 8.04 -8.72
C PRO A 481 -8.94 6.86 -7.78
N SER A 482 -9.93 6.03 -8.11
CA SER A 482 -10.33 4.86 -7.33
C SER A 482 -9.21 3.81 -7.19
N PHE A 483 -8.36 3.64 -8.21
CA PHE A 483 -7.24 2.70 -8.15
C PHE A 483 -6.18 3.17 -7.14
N TRP A 484 -5.82 4.45 -7.20
CA TRP A 484 -4.87 5.07 -6.28
C TRP A 484 -5.40 5.10 -4.84
N LEU A 485 -6.68 5.45 -4.67
CA LEU A 485 -7.40 5.40 -3.41
C LEU A 485 -7.43 3.99 -2.81
N GLY A 486 -7.77 2.98 -3.60
CA GLY A 486 -7.83 1.59 -3.17
C GLY A 486 -6.45 1.02 -2.81
N GLY A 487 -5.43 1.33 -3.60
CA GLY A 487 -4.04 0.96 -3.33
C GLY A 487 -3.53 1.56 -2.02
N LEU A 488 -3.80 2.85 -1.80
CA LEU A 488 -3.44 3.52 -0.56
C LEU A 488 -4.27 3.01 0.64
N GLY A 489 -5.59 2.85 0.48
CA GLY A 489 -6.45 2.32 1.55
C GLY A 489 -5.97 0.94 2.00
N SER A 490 -5.55 0.10 1.05
CA SER A 490 -4.93 -1.20 1.32
C SER A 490 -3.59 -1.05 2.05
N LEU A 491 -2.73 -0.12 1.63
CA LEU A 491 -1.46 0.18 2.28
C LEU A 491 -1.65 0.69 3.73
N MET A 492 -2.60 1.60 3.95
CA MET A 492 -2.98 2.10 5.27
C MET A 492 -3.55 0.98 6.14
N GLY A 493 -4.41 0.13 5.58
CA GLY A 493 -4.92 -1.06 6.26
C GLY A 493 -3.80 -2.00 6.71
N MET A 494 -2.82 -2.25 5.85
CA MET A 494 -1.63 -3.05 6.19
C MET A 494 -0.79 -2.39 7.29
N ILE A 495 -0.58 -1.08 7.22
CA ILE A 495 0.15 -0.32 8.25
C ILE A 495 -0.58 -0.40 9.59
N ILE A 496 -1.89 -0.15 9.63
CA ILE A 496 -2.70 -0.23 10.85
C ILE A 496 -2.67 -1.66 11.40
N LEU A 497 -2.79 -2.68 10.55
CA LEU A 497 -2.70 -4.07 10.97
C LEU A 497 -1.33 -4.38 11.57
N ALA A 498 -0.23 -3.94 10.93
CA ALA A 498 1.12 -4.10 11.44
C ALA A 498 1.29 -3.38 12.80
N PHE A 499 0.76 -2.17 12.94
CA PHE A 499 0.74 -1.44 14.22
C PHE A 499 0.01 -2.23 15.31
N VAL A 500 -1.19 -2.73 15.01
CA VAL A 500 -1.98 -3.54 15.95
C VAL A 500 -1.25 -4.82 16.32
N VAL A 501 -0.57 -5.48 15.37
CA VAL A 501 0.24 -6.67 15.62
C VAL A 501 1.45 -6.34 16.51
N VAL A 502 2.13 -5.22 16.29
CA VAL A 502 3.24 -4.75 17.13
C VAL A 502 2.75 -4.44 18.54
N VAL A 503 1.63 -3.72 18.69
CA VAL A 503 1.03 -3.41 19.99
C VAL A 503 0.55 -4.69 20.69
N TRP A 504 -0.07 -5.62 19.96
CA TRP A 504 -0.50 -6.91 20.48
C TRP A 504 0.69 -7.74 20.94
N GLY A 505 1.74 -7.84 20.12
CA GLY A 505 2.98 -8.54 20.43
C GLY A 505 3.63 -7.95 21.69
N TRP A 506 3.73 -6.62 21.76
CA TRP A 506 4.21 -5.92 22.94
C TRP A 506 3.40 -6.30 24.18
N ARG A 507 2.06 -6.20 24.14
CA ARG A 507 1.20 -6.59 25.28
C ARG A 507 1.28 -8.08 25.62
N ARG A 508 1.55 -8.94 24.65
CA ARG A 508 1.58 -10.41 24.82
C ARG A 508 2.87 -10.88 25.47
N PHE A 509 4.01 -10.29 25.07
CA PHE A 509 5.34 -10.64 25.56
C PHE A 509 5.79 -9.78 26.76
N TYR A 510 5.24 -8.57 26.90
CA TYR A 510 5.48 -7.69 28.03
C TYR A 510 4.31 -7.73 29.01
N ARG A 511 4.45 -8.50 30.10
CA ARG A 511 3.50 -8.49 31.23
C ARG A 511 4.01 -7.58 32.35
N PRO A 512 3.18 -6.66 32.87
CA PRO A 512 3.53 -5.83 34.03
C PRO A 512 3.42 -6.67 35.30
N ASP A 513 4.33 -7.63 35.49
CA ASP A 513 4.48 -8.32 36.76
C ASP A 513 5.38 -7.45 37.67
N GLY A 514 4.87 -7.12 38.86
CA GLY A 514 5.47 -6.18 39.80
C GLY A 514 6.90 -6.51 40.21
N GLY A 515 7.77 -5.51 40.19
CA GLY A 515 9.20 -5.60 40.51
C GLY A 515 10.07 -4.97 39.41
N THR A 516 10.26 -3.66 39.46
CA THR A 516 11.03 -2.89 38.46
C THR A 516 12.54 -3.07 38.65
N SER A 517 13.18 -3.93 37.84
CA SER A 517 14.63 -3.85 37.63
C SER A 517 14.96 -2.62 36.78
N LEU A 518 16.09 -1.97 37.07
CA LEU A 518 16.61 -0.79 36.33
C LEU A 518 16.64 -1.02 34.81
N THR A 519 16.97 -2.25 34.40
CA THR A 519 17.02 -2.70 33.01
C THR A 519 15.65 -2.65 32.33
N ARG A 520 14.55 -2.88 33.07
CA ARG A 520 13.18 -2.86 32.55
C ARG A 520 12.65 -1.44 32.32
N SER A 521 12.97 -0.49 33.22
CA SER A 521 12.64 0.94 32.99
C SER A 521 13.41 1.50 31.80
N LEU A 522 14.69 1.15 31.66
CA LEU A 522 15.51 1.50 30.49
C LEU A 522 14.94 0.93 29.18
N ALA A 523 14.51 -0.34 29.17
CA ALA A 523 13.86 -0.96 28.02
C ALA A 523 12.53 -0.26 27.66
N LYS A 524 11.67 0.05 28.64
CA LYS A 524 10.38 0.71 28.42
C LYS A 524 10.55 2.15 27.89
N ASN A 525 11.47 2.91 28.47
CA ASN A 525 11.66 4.33 28.13
C ASN A 525 12.52 4.55 26.89
N SER A 526 13.18 3.51 26.38
CA SER A 526 14.05 3.61 25.20
C SER A 526 13.55 2.74 24.05
N LEU A 527 13.35 1.41 24.23
CA LEU A 527 13.03 0.50 23.12
C LEU A 527 11.65 0.74 22.51
N ALA A 528 10.64 1.09 23.32
CA ALA A 528 9.28 1.31 22.80
C ALA A 528 9.21 2.57 21.90
N PRO A 529 9.72 3.74 22.32
CA PRO A 529 9.84 4.89 21.42
C PRO A 529 10.69 4.62 20.18
N MET A 530 11.76 3.84 20.31
CA MET A 530 12.61 3.46 19.17
C MET A 530 11.86 2.62 18.13
N ALA A 531 11.15 1.58 18.57
CA ALA A 531 10.38 0.72 17.68
C ALA A 531 9.26 1.51 16.96
N LEU A 532 8.56 2.39 17.70
CA LEU A 532 7.53 3.26 17.15
C LEU A 532 8.10 4.32 16.20
N SER A 533 9.29 4.86 16.48
CA SER A 533 9.98 5.78 15.57
C SER A 533 10.34 5.11 14.25
N LEU A 534 10.87 3.87 14.30
CA LEU A 534 11.17 3.09 13.08
C LEU A 534 9.88 2.80 12.28
N PHE A 535 8.81 2.45 12.99
CA PHE A 535 7.50 2.26 12.37
C PHE A 535 6.99 3.53 11.69
N ASN A 536 7.07 4.69 12.35
CA ASN A 536 6.68 5.98 11.78
C ASN A 536 7.50 6.36 10.55
N LYS A 537 8.82 6.11 10.57
CA LYS A 537 9.67 6.30 9.38
C LYS A 537 9.20 5.43 8.22
N GLY A 538 8.78 4.18 8.47
CA GLY A 538 8.19 3.31 7.46
C GLY A 538 6.92 3.89 6.85
N ILE A 539 6.03 4.46 7.68
CA ILE A 539 4.82 5.14 7.21
C ILE A 539 5.15 6.38 6.38
N ASP A 540 6.03 7.26 6.89
CA ASP A 540 6.44 8.48 6.17
C ASP A 540 7.11 8.13 4.83
N PHE A 541 7.86 7.03 4.78
CA PHE A 541 8.48 6.53 3.55
C PHE A 541 7.42 6.01 2.56
N ALA A 542 6.46 5.22 3.03
CA ALA A 542 5.37 4.73 2.21
C ALA A 542 4.47 5.88 1.70
N TYR A 543 4.24 6.90 2.52
CA TYR A 543 3.56 8.12 2.12
C TYR A 543 4.34 8.93 1.09
N ALA A 544 5.68 8.97 1.21
CA ALA A 544 6.54 9.59 0.21
C ALA A 544 6.40 8.96 -1.17
N ILE A 545 6.22 7.63 -1.26
CA ILE A 545 5.95 6.94 -2.53
C ILE A 545 4.71 7.52 -3.23
N TYR A 546 3.67 7.81 -2.44
CA TYR A 546 2.42 8.35 -2.96
C TYR A 546 2.55 9.83 -3.33
N TYR A 547 2.91 10.69 -2.38
CA TYR A 547 2.83 12.13 -2.62
C TYR A 547 3.85 12.61 -3.66
N LEU A 548 5.03 11.98 -3.77
CA LEU A 548 6.02 12.37 -4.79
C LEU A 548 5.50 12.10 -6.21
N ARG A 549 4.79 10.98 -6.42
CA ARG A 549 4.18 10.64 -7.72
C ARG A 549 2.98 11.51 -8.07
N VAL A 550 2.23 11.93 -7.07
CA VAL A 550 1.06 12.79 -7.30
C VAL A 550 1.46 14.24 -7.57
N LEU A 551 2.52 14.73 -6.91
CA LEU A 551 3.00 16.11 -7.09
C LEU A 551 3.95 16.28 -8.28
N GLY A 552 4.69 15.24 -8.66
CA GLY A 552 5.81 15.38 -9.60
C GLY A 552 6.99 16.17 -8.99
N PRO A 553 8.08 16.36 -9.74
CA PRO A 553 9.32 16.94 -9.22
C PRO A 553 9.20 18.41 -8.81
N ALA A 554 8.49 19.24 -9.58
CA ALA A 554 8.41 20.67 -9.32
C ALA A 554 7.65 20.99 -8.02
N ASP A 555 6.43 20.46 -7.85
CA ASP A 555 5.63 20.71 -6.65
C ASP A 555 6.19 20.00 -5.41
N ALA A 556 6.82 18.83 -5.58
CA ALA A 556 7.57 18.18 -4.51
C ALA A 556 8.75 19.06 -4.04
N GLY A 557 9.43 19.71 -4.99
CA GLY A 557 10.51 20.65 -4.70
C GLY A 557 10.02 21.89 -3.95
N SER A 558 8.91 22.50 -4.39
CA SER A 558 8.28 23.61 -3.68
C SER A 558 7.83 23.24 -2.27
N PHE A 559 7.28 22.04 -2.09
CA PHE A 559 6.93 21.52 -0.77
C PHE A 559 8.16 21.35 0.14
N GLN A 560 9.25 20.80 -0.40
CA GLN A 560 10.49 20.61 0.35
C GLN A 560 11.15 21.95 0.71
N THR A 561 11.09 22.95 -0.17
CA THR A 561 11.51 24.32 0.12
C THR A 561 10.74 24.87 1.31
N ALA A 562 9.40 24.77 1.30
CA ALA A 562 8.55 25.27 2.38
C ALA A 562 8.86 24.58 3.72
N ILE A 563 9.04 23.25 3.72
CA ILE A 563 9.46 22.49 4.91
C ILE A 563 10.82 22.98 5.41
N THR A 564 11.79 23.15 4.51
CA THR A 564 13.17 23.51 4.87
C THR A 564 13.26 24.90 5.48
N THR A 565 12.54 25.86 4.90
CA THR A 565 12.44 27.21 5.45
C THR A 565 11.76 27.21 6.82
N ALA A 566 10.69 26.42 6.99
CA ALA A 566 9.98 26.31 8.28
C ALA A 566 10.79 25.58 9.37
N MET A 567 11.70 24.66 9.03
CA MET A 567 12.55 23.97 10.02
C MET A 567 13.43 24.95 10.82
N ILE A 568 13.93 26.02 10.19
CA ILE A 568 14.70 27.07 10.88
C ILE A 568 13.83 27.75 11.95
N PHE A 569 12.57 28.03 11.62
CA PHE A 569 11.59 28.58 12.54
C PHE A 569 11.30 27.64 13.73
N GLU A 570 11.16 26.32 13.48
CA GLU A 570 10.87 25.34 14.53
C GLU A 570 11.93 25.31 15.64
N ILE A 571 13.21 25.41 15.25
CA ILE A 571 14.33 25.30 16.19
C ILE A 571 14.41 26.54 17.06
N VAL A 572 14.31 27.72 16.45
CA VAL A 572 14.35 29.00 17.16
C VAL A 572 13.13 29.15 18.06
N SER A 573 11.93 28.76 17.61
CA SER A 573 10.71 28.83 18.42
C SER A 573 10.70 27.86 19.62
N ASN A 574 11.31 26.68 19.51
CA ASN A 574 11.41 25.73 20.63
C ASN A 574 12.56 26.03 21.60
N PHE A 575 13.59 26.76 21.15
CA PHE A 575 14.70 27.32 21.95
C PHE A 575 15.44 26.32 22.88
N GLY A 576 15.40 25.02 22.56
CA GLY A 576 16.01 23.96 23.39
C GLY A 576 15.31 23.73 24.74
N LEU A 577 14.08 24.22 24.91
CA LEU A 577 13.35 24.18 26.18
C LEU A 577 12.90 22.76 26.59
N ASP A 578 12.81 21.82 25.65
CA ASP A 578 12.35 20.45 25.93
C ASP A 578 13.24 19.74 26.97
N LEU A 579 14.56 19.83 26.80
CA LEU A 579 15.53 19.19 27.67
C LEU A 579 15.58 19.87 29.06
N LEU A 580 15.41 21.19 29.09
CA LEU A 580 15.36 21.95 30.34
C LEU A 580 14.11 21.60 31.16
N LEU A 581 12.94 21.49 30.51
CA LEU A 581 11.69 21.13 31.17
C LEU A 581 11.77 19.72 31.76
N ILE A 582 12.29 18.75 31.01
CA ILE A 582 12.46 17.37 31.52
C ILE A 582 13.44 17.36 32.69
N ARG A 583 14.60 18.03 32.59
CA ARG A 583 15.63 17.98 33.63
C ARG A 583 15.22 18.71 34.90
N ASP A 584 14.73 19.95 34.79
CA ASP A 584 14.51 20.82 35.95
C ASP A 584 13.19 20.48 36.67
N VAL A 585 12.16 19.97 35.98
CA VAL A 585 10.90 19.48 36.60
C VAL A 585 11.04 18.07 37.18
N SER A 586 11.97 17.25 36.66
CA SER A 586 12.27 15.94 37.29
C SER A 586 12.83 16.07 38.70
N GLN A 587 13.37 17.24 39.07
CA GLN A 587 13.87 17.53 40.42
C GLN A 587 12.77 17.92 41.40
N ASP A 588 11.69 18.53 40.93
CA ASP A 588 10.56 19.00 41.75
C ASP A 588 9.26 18.95 40.93
N ARG A 589 8.55 17.82 41.07
CA ARG A 589 7.36 17.50 40.26
C ARG A 589 6.18 18.43 40.56
N ASP A 590 6.13 19.04 41.74
CA ASP A 590 5.03 19.93 42.14
C ASP A 590 5.08 21.27 41.40
N LYS A 591 6.22 21.62 40.80
CA LYS A 591 6.39 22.82 39.96
C LYS A 591 6.05 22.60 38.49
N ALA A 592 5.51 21.44 38.11
CA ALA A 592 5.26 21.10 36.70
C ALA A 592 4.35 22.12 35.97
N SER A 593 3.28 22.61 36.62
CA SER A 593 2.37 23.62 36.06
C SER A 593 3.07 24.96 35.83
N HIS A 594 3.91 25.37 36.78
CA HIS A 594 4.70 26.60 36.72
C HIS A 594 5.72 26.58 35.57
N TYR A 595 6.46 25.47 35.39
CA TYR A 595 7.40 25.31 34.28
C TYR A 595 6.70 25.18 32.93
N LEU A 596 5.57 24.46 32.86
CA LEU A 596 4.80 24.31 31.62
C LEU A 596 4.28 25.65 31.10
N LEU A 597 3.77 26.52 31.99
CA LEU A 597 3.31 27.86 31.62
C LEU A 597 4.45 28.72 31.06
N ASN A 598 5.54 28.83 31.82
CA ASN A 598 6.65 29.72 31.47
C ASN A 598 7.39 29.24 30.21
N THR A 599 7.53 27.94 30.00
CA THR A 599 8.08 27.40 28.75
C THR A 599 7.15 27.63 27.56
N THR A 600 5.83 27.51 27.74
CA THR A 600 4.85 27.77 26.67
C THR A 600 4.85 29.25 26.26
N LEU A 601 4.86 30.17 27.24
CA LEU A 601 4.95 31.62 26.97
C LEU A 601 6.26 31.99 26.26
N LEU A 602 7.38 31.39 26.70
CA LEU A 602 8.67 31.61 26.06
C LEU A 602 8.68 31.07 24.61
N ARG A 603 8.06 29.93 24.33
CA ARG A 603 7.90 29.39 22.95
C ARG A 603 7.10 30.33 22.06
N LEU A 604 6.01 30.89 22.59
CA LEU A 604 5.20 31.87 21.85
C LEU A 604 5.98 33.14 21.53
N GLY A 605 6.71 33.69 22.51
CA GLY A 605 7.58 34.85 22.29
C GLY A 605 8.73 34.55 21.33
N ALA A 606 9.38 33.39 21.49
CA ALA A 606 10.45 32.93 20.61
C ALA A 606 9.95 32.66 19.18
N ALA A 607 8.71 32.22 18.99
CA ALA A 607 8.11 32.04 17.67
C ALA A 607 8.00 33.37 16.90
N VAL A 608 7.63 34.47 17.56
CA VAL A 608 7.59 35.78 16.91
C VAL A 608 8.98 36.20 16.43
N ILE A 609 10.00 36.00 17.26
CA ILE A 609 11.40 36.28 16.88
C ILE A 609 11.87 35.34 15.77
N ALA A 610 11.49 34.07 15.83
CA ALA A 610 11.82 33.05 14.84
C ALA A 610 11.20 33.32 13.47
N ALA A 611 10.09 34.06 13.41
CA ALA A 611 9.46 34.45 12.15
C ALA A 611 10.28 35.53 11.41
N LEU A 612 11.04 36.37 12.13
CA LEU A 612 11.78 37.49 11.52
C LEU A 612 12.80 37.03 10.46
N PRO A 613 13.69 36.04 10.69
CA PRO A 613 14.60 35.55 9.66
C PRO A 613 13.88 35.03 8.41
N VAL A 614 12.73 34.38 8.58
CA VAL A 614 11.93 33.84 7.46
C VAL A 614 11.29 34.97 6.68
N VAL A 615 10.72 35.97 7.35
CA VAL A 615 10.15 37.16 6.70
C VAL A 615 11.24 37.95 5.98
N ILE A 616 12.43 38.11 6.58
CA ILE A 616 13.58 38.76 5.93
C ILE A 616 14.02 37.95 4.70
N LEU A 617 14.01 36.63 4.76
CA LEU A 617 14.34 35.77 3.61
C LEU A 617 13.33 35.94 2.48
N ILE A 618 12.03 35.96 2.79
CA ILE A 618 10.96 36.16 1.80
C ILE A 618 11.03 37.57 1.21
N ALA A 619 11.12 38.61 2.04
CA ALA A 619 11.19 40.00 1.58
C ALA A 619 12.50 40.30 0.83
N GLY A 620 13.61 39.70 1.27
CA GLY A 620 14.92 39.82 0.62
C GLY A 620 14.94 39.11 -0.74
N ALA A 621 14.27 37.97 -0.86
CA ALA A 621 14.09 37.28 -2.14
C ALA A 621 13.41 38.20 -3.17
N ASP A 622 12.32 38.88 -2.79
CA ASP A 622 11.60 39.83 -3.65
C ASP A 622 12.43 41.07 -4.04
N LEU A 623 13.32 41.52 -3.15
CA LEU A 623 14.18 42.70 -3.36
C LEU A 623 15.32 42.46 -4.36
N PHE A 624 15.86 41.24 -4.41
CA PHE A 624 17.03 40.91 -5.25
C PHE A 624 16.68 40.08 -6.50
N ASN A 625 15.50 39.45 -6.57
CA ASN A 625 15.07 38.67 -7.74
C ASN A 625 13.53 38.58 -7.82
N ARG A 626 12.90 39.07 -8.89
CA ARG A 626 11.43 39.22 -8.98
C ARG A 626 10.59 37.91 -8.97
N GLU A 627 11.21 36.73 -8.88
CA GLU A 627 10.54 35.41 -8.98
C GLU A 627 11.17 34.33 -8.06
N ALA A 628 11.80 34.72 -6.95
CA ALA A 628 12.58 33.77 -6.14
C ALA A 628 11.73 32.76 -5.33
N LEU A 629 10.50 33.09 -4.92
CA LEU A 629 9.55 32.15 -4.27
C LEU A 629 8.14 32.38 -4.80
N THR A 630 7.40 31.29 -5.06
CA THR A 630 6.03 31.41 -5.56
C THR A 630 5.06 31.77 -4.42
N PRO A 631 3.93 32.44 -4.69
CA PRO A 631 2.91 32.72 -3.68
C PRO A 631 2.42 31.46 -2.95
N ALA A 632 2.39 30.33 -3.66
CA ALA A 632 2.04 29.03 -3.10
C ALA A 632 3.13 28.50 -2.13
N GLU A 633 4.42 28.65 -2.45
CA GLU A 633 5.54 28.33 -1.54
C GLU A 633 5.49 29.17 -0.25
N ILE A 634 5.21 30.46 -0.38
CA ILE A 634 5.09 31.39 0.76
C ILE A 634 3.91 30.96 1.64
N THR A 635 2.75 30.72 1.04
CA THR A 635 1.54 30.27 1.75
C THR A 635 1.79 28.94 2.46
N ALA A 636 2.40 27.96 1.78
CA ALA A 636 2.75 26.67 2.38
C ALA A 636 3.73 26.85 3.56
N THR A 637 4.73 27.71 3.43
CA THR A 637 5.69 28.01 4.50
C THR A 637 4.99 28.59 5.74
N VAL A 638 4.12 29.59 5.55
CA VAL A 638 3.35 30.22 6.65
C VAL A 638 2.42 29.22 7.33
N LEU A 639 1.75 28.34 6.56
CA LEU A 639 0.89 27.30 7.10
C LEU A 639 1.69 26.29 7.95
N ILE A 640 2.85 25.85 7.46
CA ILE A 640 3.73 24.93 8.21
C ILE A 640 4.24 25.59 9.50
N MET A 641 4.70 26.84 9.43
CA MET A 641 5.14 27.60 10.62
C MET A 641 4.02 27.73 11.65
N SER A 642 2.80 28.03 11.20
CA SER A 642 1.62 28.09 12.07
C SER A 642 1.34 26.75 12.75
N GLY A 643 1.44 25.64 12.00
CA GLY A 643 1.34 24.28 12.55
C GLY A 643 2.44 23.98 13.58
N MET A 644 3.67 24.44 13.33
CA MET A 644 4.81 24.25 14.23
C MET A 644 4.65 24.96 15.58
N VAL A 645 3.88 26.05 15.66
CA VAL A 645 3.53 26.68 16.95
C VAL A 645 2.75 25.70 17.84
N PHE A 646 1.72 25.04 17.29
CA PHE A 646 0.95 24.02 18.00
C PHE A 646 1.78 22.77 18.30
N SER A 647 2.67 22.37 17.40
CA SER A 647 3.64 21.30 17.64
C SER A 647 4.56 21.64 18.82
N GLY A 648 5.07 22.87 18.88
CA GLY A 648 5.86 23.38 19.99
C GLY A 648 5.11 23.29 21.33
N MET A 649 3.84 23.66 21.38
CA MET A 649 3.03 23.48 22.60
C MET A 649 2.87 21.99 22.98
N SER A 650 2.66 21.13 21.97
CA SER A 650 2.51 19.68 22.18
C SER A 650 3.77 19.04 22.77
N LYS A 651 4.96 19.52 22.38
CA LYS A 651 6.24 19.11 22.97
C LYS A 651 6.35 19.48 24.46
N GLY A 652 5.80 20.63 24.86
CA GLY A 652 5.75 21.05 26.27
C GLY A 652 4.93 20.07 27.13
N VAL A 653 3.73 19.72 26.65
CA VAL A 653 2.87 18.71 27.29
C VAL A 653 3.51 17.32 27.28
N THR A 654 4.19 16.97 26.19
CA THR A 654 4.95 15.72 26.05
C THR A 654 6.00 15.56 27.15
N GLY A 655 6.68 16.65 27.53
CA GLY A 655 7.65 16.65 28.62
C GLY A 655 7.07 16.15 29.95
N LEU A 656 5.79 16.43 30.24
CA LEU A 656 5.10 15.92 31.45
C LEU A 656 5.07 14.40 31.51
N PHE A 657 4.87 13.73 30.38
CA PHE A 657 4.86 12.27 30.32
C PHE A 657 6.26 11.66 30.50
N TYR A 658 7.30 12.33 29.97
CA TYR A 658 8.68 11.92 30.18
C TYR A 658 9.10 12.02 31.66
N ILE A 659 8.66 13.07 32.36
CA ILE A 659 8.91 13.26 33.80
C ILE A 659 8.30 12.11 34.64
N HIS A 660 7.19 11.53 34.19
CA HIS A 660 6.49 10.43 34.85
C HIS A 660 6.89 9.04 34.34
N GLU A 661 7.97 8.90 33.56
CA GLU A 661 8.44 7.63 32.97
C GLU A 661 7.35 6.92 32.12
N GLN A 662 6.54 7.71 31.41
CA GLN A 662 5.47 7.26 30.51
C GLN A 662 5.79 7.59 29.04
N ALA A 663 7.02 7.30 28.61
CA ALA A 663 7.49 7.59 27.25
C ALA A 663 6.69 6.85 26.15
N GLU A 664 5.99 5.77 26.50
CA GLU A 664 5.11 5.04 25.58
C GLU A 664 3.93 5.89 25.08
N ILE A 665 3.44 6.86 25.86
CA ILE A 665 2.27 7.67 25.49
C ILE A 665 2.64 8.69 24.40
N PRO A 666 3.68 9.54 24.57
CA PRO A 666 4.13 10.41 23.49
C PRO A 666 4.52 9.64 22.22
N ALA A 667 5.21 8.50 22.35
CA ALA A 667 5.60 7.70 21.18
C ALA A 667 4.39 7.12 20.43
N THR A 668 3.38 6.64 21.17
CA THR A 668 2.11 6.20 20.57
C THR A 668 1.42 7.39 19.90
N MET A 669 1.43 8.56 20.54
CA MET A 669 0.84 9.76 19.98
C MET A 669 1.50 10.18 18.67
N THR A 670 2.84 10.16 18.59
CA THR A 670 3.56 10.43 17.34
C THR A 670 3.07 9.50 16.23
N THR A 671 2.81 8.23 16.55
CA THR A 671 2.27 7.27 15.56
C THR A 671 0.87 7.64 15.10
N VAL A 672 -0.01 8.05 16.02
CA VAL A 672 -1.36 8.55 15.68
C VAL A 672 -1.26 9.82 14.82
N THR A 673 -0.39 10.75 15.18
CA THR A 673 -0.10 11.97 14.41
C THR A 673 0.39 11.65 13.00
N THR A 674 1.31 10.68 12.83
CA THR A 674 1.78 10.23 11.51
C THR A 674 0.64 9.62 10.69
N ILE A 675 -0.19 8.75 11.29
CA ILE A 675 -1.36 8.17 10.58
C ILE A 675 -2.34 9.26 10.14
N MET A 676 -2.66 10.23 11.00
CA MET A 676 -3.53 11.35 10.66
C MET A 676 -2.94 12.23 9.56
N LYS A 677 -1.63 12.51 9.62
CA LYS A 677 -0.90 13.26 8.60
C LYS A 677 -1.00 12.59 7.23
N VAL A 678 -0.83 11.27 7.17
CA VAL A 678 -0.98 10.54 5.91
C VAL A 678 -2.43 10.52 5.44
N ALA A 679 -3.39 10.21 6.32
CA ALA A 679 -4.80 10.13 5.96
C ALA A 679 -5.34 11.47 5.43
N PHE A 680 -5.12 12.56 6.15
CA PHE A 680 -5.55 13.89 5.72
C PHE A 680 -4.70 14.43 4.57
N GLY A 681 -3.39 14.13 4.53
CA GLY A 681 -2.50 14.55 3.44
C GLY A 681 -2.92 13.95 2.11
N VAL A 682 -3.25 12.66 2.09
CA VAL A 682 -3.86 12.02 0.93
C VAL A 682 -5.19 12.68 0.57
N GLY A 683 -6.08 12.87 1.54
CA GLY A 683 -7.38 13.50 1.30
C GLY A 683 -7.21 14.87 0.64
N ALA A 684 -6.25 15.66 1.09
CA ALA A 684 -5.95 16.96 0.51
C ALA A 684 -5.45 16.86 -0.94
N LEU A 685 -4.58 15.90 -1.25
CA LEU A 685 -4.08 15.68 -2.62
C LEU A 685 -5.19 15.21 -3.57
N LEU A 686 -6.06 14.33 -3.12
CA LEU A 686 -7.18 13.82 -3.93
C LEU A 686 -8.24 14.88 -4.23
N LEU A 687 -8.39 15.86 -3.34
CA LEU A 687 -9.24 17.03 -3.56
C LEU A 687 -8.57 18.09 -4.44
N GLY A 688 -7.36 17.84 -4.94
CA GLY A 688 -6.65 18.75 -5.84
C GLY A 688 -5.99 19.94 -5.14
N TYR A 689 -5.85 19.93 -3.81
CA TYR A 689 -5.22 21.05 -3.08
C TYR A 689 -3.68 21.09 -3.18
N GLY A 690 -3.07 20.14 -3.89
CA GLY A 690 -1.63 20.08 -4.13
C GLY A 690 -0.79 20.11 -2.85
N PHE A 691 0.43 20.65 -2.93
CA PHE A 691 1.32 20.74 -1.77
C PHE A 691 0.89 21.78 -0.72
N VAL A 692 0.09 22.79 -1.11
CA VAL A 692 -0.48 23.77 -0.17
C VAL A 692 -1.49 23.09 0.75
N GLY A 693 -2.29 22.17 0.22
CA GLY A 693 -3.16 21.30 1.01
C GLY A 693 -2.38 20.47 2.03
N LEU A 694 -1.23 19.92 1.64
CA LEU A 694 -0.34 19.21 2.57
C LEU A 694 0.18 20.10 3.70
N ALA A 695 0.50 21.35 3.40
CA ALA A 695 0.88 22.34 4.40
C ALA A 695 -0.28 22.65 5.38
N ALA A 696 -1.51 22.79 4.88
CA ALA A 696 -2.70 23.02 5.71
C ALA A 696 -2.99 21.83 6.65
N VAL A 697 -2.77 20.59 6.18
CA VAL A 697 -2.91 19.38 7.00
C VAL A 697 -2.01 19.41 8.23
N SER A 698 -0.82 20.01 8.13
CA SER A 698 0.09 20.13 9.28
C SER A 698 -0.53 20.90 10.46
N ILE A 699 -1.33 21.93 10.19
CA ILE A 699 -2.03 22.71 11.23
C ILE A 699 -3.08 21.83 11.90
N LEU A 700 -3.96 21.23 11.09
CA LEU A 700 -5.05 20.39 11.57
C LEU A 700 -4.52 19.27 12.47
N VAL A 701 -3.50 18.55 12.00
CA VAL A 701 -2.90 17.42 12.71
C VAL A 701 -2.20 17.86 13.99
N ASN A 702 -1.49 18.99 13.98
CA ASN A 702 -0.82 19.49 15.19
C ASN A 702 -1.81 20.02 16.24
N ILE A 703 -2.92 20.64 15.83
CA ILE A 703 -4.01 21.04 16.74
C ILE A 703 -4.65 19.81 17.39
N ILE A 704 -5.04 18.80 16.59
CA ILE A 704 -5.60 17.56 17.11
C ILE A 704 -4.60 16.89 18.07
N THR A 705 -3.32 16.90 17.73
CA THR A 705 -2.27 16.31 18.56
C THR A 705 -2.16 17.01 19.93
N LEU A 706 -2.15 18.35 19.92
CA LEU A 706 -2.13 19.15 21.14
C LEU A 706 -3.34 18.87 22.04
N VAL A 707 -4.54 18.88 21.45
CA VAL A 707 -5.81 18.66 22.17
C VAL A 707 -5.85 17.27 22.81
N LEU A 708 -5.48 16.23 22.06
CA LEU A 708 -5.47 14.86 22.57
C LEU A 708 -4.43 14.65 23.67
N LEU A 709 -3.19 15.13 23.49
CA LEU A 709 -2.15 15.02 24.52
C LEU A 709 -2.53 15.78 25.79
N THR A 710 -3.04 16.99 25.64
CA THR A 710 -3.47 17.82 26.78
C THR A 710 -4.64 17.15 27.50
N GLY A 711 -5.63 16.63 26.77
CA GLY A 711 -6.76 15.89 27.35
C GLY A 711 -6.33 14.63 28.12
N ILE A 712 -5.33 13.89 27.61
CA ILE A 712 -4.75 12.74 28.32
C ILE A 712 -3.98 13.21 29.57
N ALA A 713 -3.20 14.28 29.46
CA ALA A 713 -2.43 14.81 30.58
C ALA A 713 -3.34 15.29 31.72
N LEU A 714 -4.40 16.03 31.41
CA LEU A 714 -5.37 16.54 32.39
C LEU A 714 -6.15 15.43 33.10
N ARG A 715 -6.38 14.28 32.44
CA ARG A 715 -7.04 13.12 33.06
C ARG A 715 -6.11 12.31 33.95
N ARG A 716 -4.80 12.36 33.70
CA ARG A 716 -3.80 11.53 34.43
C ARG A 716 -3.09 12.28 35.53
N TYR A 717 -2.91 13.59 35.39
CA TYR A 717 -2.11 14.41 36.28
C TYR A 717 -2.95 15.55 36.85
N THR A 718 -2.85 15.77 38.16
CA THR A 718 -3.43 16.92 38.82
C THR A 718 -2.54 18.14 38.55
N ILE A 719 -2.86 18.89 37.50
CA ILE A 719 -2.17 20.13 37.15
C ILE A 719 -2.78 21.27 37.98
N THR A 720 -2.43 21.34 39.27
CA THR A 720 -2.88 22.41 40.16
C THR A 720 -1.95 23.62 40.07
N GLY A 721 -2.52 24.81 40.28
CA GLY A 721 -1.77 26.07 40.33
C GLY A 721 -0.75 26.10 41.48
N PRO A 722 0.17 27.09 41.49
CA PRO A 722 -0.03 28.41 40.89
C PRO A 722 0.52 28.56 39.45
N TRP A 723 -0.36 29.02 38.55
CA TRP A 723 -0.03 29.43 37.19
C TRP A 723 0.56 30.85 37.21
N GLN A 724 1.83 30.97 37.61
CA GLN A 724 2.51 32.27 37.74
C GLN A 724 3.56 32.47 36.64
N VAL A 725 3.55 33.65 36.03
CA VAL A 725 4.59 34.08 35.10
C VAL A 725 5.82 34.51 35.92
N ASP A 726 6.97 33.88 35.66
CA ASP A 726 8.23 34.18 36.31
C ASP A 726 9.28 34.59 35.28
N TRP A 727 9.56 35.89 35.24
CA TRP A 727 10.54 36.47 34.31
C TRP A 727 11.98 36.06 34.63
N ALA A 728 12.31 35.85 35.91
CA ALA A 728 13.65 35.42 36.30
C ALA A 728 13.90 33.98 35.84
N LEU A 729 12.89 33.11 35.97
CA LEU A 729 12.92 31.76 35.43
C LEU A 729 13.06 31.77 33.90
N GLN A 730 12.25 32.55 33.19
CA GLN A 730 12.33 32.67 31.73
C GLN A 730 13.71 33.14 31.27
N ARG A 731 14.29 34.17 31.91
CA ARG A 731 15.65 34.66 31.59
C ARG A 731 16.72 33.58 31.83
N SER A 732 16.57 32.81 32.90
CA SER A 732 17.46 31.67 33.19
C SER A 732 17.33 30.57 32.14
N MET A 733 16.09 30.24 31.71
CA MET A 733 15.82 29.28 30.65
C MET A 733 16.42 29.70 29.31
N VAL A 734 16.28 30.98 28.91
CA VAL A 734 16.93 31.51 27.69
C VAL A 734 18.44 31.34 27.78
N ARG A 735 19.07 31.74 28.90
CA ARG A 735 20.53 31.65 29.06
C ARG A 735 21.04 30.21 29.00
N LYS A 736 20.34 29.26 29.63
CA LYS A 736 20.70 27.84 29.63
C LYS A 736 20.35 27.14 28.31
N GLY A 737 19.28 27.58 27.64
CA GLY A 737 18.78 27.01 26.39
C GLY A 737 19.51 27.50 25.15
N PHE A 738 20.10 28.71 25.18
CA PHE A 738 20.77 29.30 24.01
C PHE A 738 21.86 28.41 23.40
N PRO A 739 22.80 27.79 24.16
CA PRO A 739 23.79 26.90 23.58
C PRO A 739 23.17 25.65 22.92
N LEU A 740 22.07 25.13 23.49
CA LEU A 740 21.34 23.98 22.95
C LEU A 740 20.56 24.35 21.67
N MET A 741 19.95 25.53 21.64
CA MET A 741 19.30 26.06 20.44
C MET A 741 20.33 26.29 19.34
N LEU A 742 21.46 26.94 19.65
CA LEU A 742 22.50 27.25 18.67
C LEU A 742 23.09 25.99 18.04
N ILE A 743 23.36 24.95 18.83
CA ILE A 743 23.90 23.71 18.27
C ILE A 743 22.89 23.00 17.36
N HIS A 744 21.61 22.93 17.74
CA HIS A 744 20.57 22.34 16.90
C HIS A 744 20.33 23.16 15.62
N LEU A 745 20.43 24.48 15.71
CA LEU A 745 20.33 25.37 14.55
C LEU A 745 21.49 25.12 13.58
N LEU A 746 22.73 25.11 14.08
CA LEU A 746 23.90 24.86 13.24
C LEU A 746 23.87 23.46 12.59
N GLN A 747 23.44 22.43 13.33
CA GLN A 747 23.24 21.08 12.79
C GLN A 747 22.17 21.05 11.68
N THR A 748 21.09 21.79 11.86
CA THR A 748 20.00 21.82 10.87
C THR A 748 20.42 22.57 9.62
N VAL A 749 21.06 23.74 9.78
CA VAL A 749 21.63 24.48 8.65
C VAL A 749 22.64 23.59 7.91
N PHE A 750 23.50 22.86 8.62
CA PHE A 750 24.46 21.94 8.00
C PHE A 750 23.81 20.90 7.07
N ILE A 751 22.63 20.36 7.43
CA ILE A 751 21.96 19.33 6.62
C ILE A 751 21.00 19.89 5.57
N SER A 752 20.50 21.12 5.73
CA SER A 752 19.36 21.62 4.95
C SER A 752 19.63 22.89 4.16
N VAL A 753 20.75 23.60 4.39
CA VAL A 753 21.02 24.87 3.69
C VAL A 753 21.18 24.68 2.18
N ASP A 754 21.71 23.53 1.76
CA ASP A 754 21.87 23.15 0.35
C ASP A 754 20.55 23.28 -0.44
N VAL A 755 19.43 22.81 0.13
CA VAL A 755 18.09 22.86 -0.49
C VAL A 755 17.65 24.31 -0.72
N LEU A 756 17.86 25.17 0.28
CA LEU A 756 17.49 26.57 0.21
C LEU A 756 18.35 27.31 -0.83
N LEU A 757 19.66 27.04 -0.87
CA LEU A 757 20.56 27.64 -1.84
C LEU A 757 20.29 27.16 -3.28
N LEU A 758 19.93 25.89 -3.46
CA LEU A 758 19.47 25.37 -4.76
C LEU A 758 18.24 26.12 -5.25
N ARG A 759 17.24 26.32 -4.37
CA ARG A 759 16.01 27.03 -4.74
C ARG A 759 16.23 28.52 -5.04
N LEU A 760 17.10 29.19 -4.29
CA LEU A 760 17.31 30.63 -4.40
C LEU A 760 18.26 31.03 -5.53
N GLN A 761 19.18 30.14 -5.95
CA GLN A 761 20.18 30.46 -6.97
C GLN A 761 19.83 29.93 -8.37
N LEU A 762 18.99 28.90 -8.45
CA LEU A 762 18.49 28.37 -9.71
C LEU A 762 17.08 28.96 -9.92
N GLY A 763 16.85 29.66 -11.05
CA GLY A 763 15.61 30.39 -11.33
C GLY A 763 14.33 29.54 -11.21
N GLU A 764 13.15 30.19 -11.20
CA GLU A 764 11.89 29.58 -10.74
C GLU A 764 11.57 28.19 -11.31
N ALA A 765 11.65 28.01 -12.63
CA ALA A 765 11.31 26.73 -13.27
C ALA A 765 12.31 25.61 -12.88
N VAL A 766 13.61 25.88 -13.07
CA VAL A 766 14.67 24.89 -12.86
C VAL A 766 14.89 24.58 -11.37
N GLY A 767 14.81 25.61 -10.51
CA GLY A 767 15.08 25.48 -9.08
C GLY A 767 14.08 24.56 -8.38
N ARG A 768 12.79 24.61 -8.75
CA ARG A 768 11.76 23.74 -8.17
C ARG A 768 12.01 22.27 -8.50
N GLU A 769 12.20 21.93 -9.77
CA GLU A 769 12.44 20.55 -10.20
C GLU A 769 13.74 19.98 -9.61
N VAL A 770 14.82 20.76 -9.62
CA VAL A 770 16.12 20.34 -9.06
C VAL A 770 16.00 20.02 -7.57
N VAL A 771 15.28 20.85 -6.80
CA VAL A 771 15.02 20.57 -5.38
C VAL A 771 14.15 19.32 -5.25
N GLY A 772 13.19 19.10 -6.14
CA GLY A 772 12.42 17.85 -6.22
C GLY A 772 13.30 16.62 -6.36
N TRP A 773 14.15 16.59 -7.38
CA TRP A 773 15.11 15.49 -7.62
C TRP A 773 16.04 15.28 -6.42
N TYR A 774 16.62 16.35 -5.89
CA TYR A 774 17.51 16.30 -4.74
C TYR A 774 16.80 15.79 -3.47
N SER A 775 15.57 16.24 -3.23
CA SER A 775 14.78 15.83 -2.06
C SER A 775 14.43 14.33 -2.09
N SER A 776 14.19 13.77 -3.29
CA SER A 776 13.92 12.34 -3.45
C SER A 776 15.11 11.48 -2.99
N ALA A 777 16.34 11.91 -3.29
CA ALA A 777 17.56 11.29 -2.81
C ALA A 777 17.69 11.39 -1.27
N TYR A 778 17.37 12.54 -0.70
CA TYR A 778 17.44 12.75 0.75
C TYR A 778 16.45 11.89 1.54
N LYS A 779 15.34 11.44 0.95
CA LYS A 779 14.44 10.48 1.61
C LYS A 779 15.14 9.16 1.93
N TRP A 780 15.90 8.61 0.97
CA TRP A 780 16.70 7.41 1.18
C TRP A 780 17.84 7.65 2.18
N PHE A 781 18.55 8.76 2.04
CA PHE A 781 19.60 9.14 2.99
C PHE A 781 19.07 9.21 4.44
N ASN A 782 17.96 9.92 4.66
CA ASN A 782 17.36 10.10 5.99
C ASN A 782 16.77 8.81 6.57
N ALA A 783 16.30 7.89 5.71
CA ALA A 783 15.85 6.57 6.14
C ALA A 783 17.01 5.78 6.78
N LEU A 784 18.20 5.83 6.16
CA LEU A 784 19.40 5.10 6.63
C LEU A 784 20.00 5.68 7.91
N GLN A 785 19.75 6.95 8.25
CA GLN A 785 20.22 7.59 9.49
C GLN A 785 19.66 6.96 10.78
N VAL A 786 18.70 6.04 10.68
CA VAL A 786 18.21 5.27 11.83
C VAL A 786 19.30 4.34 12.42
N VAL A 787 20.20 3.83 11.57
CA VAL A 787 21.27 2.91 11.95
C VAL A 787 22.27 3.54 12.92
N PRO A 788 22.92 4.68 12.61
CA PRO A 788 23.88 5.29 13.52
C PRO A 788 23.22 5.76 14.81
N SER A 789 21.97 6.25 14.75
CA SER A 789 21.22 6.72 15.92
C SER A 789 21.06 5.63 17.00
N PHE A 790 20.73 4.39 16.60
CA PHE A 790 20.61 3.29 17.55
C PHE A 790 21.96 2.77 18.03
N PHE A 791 22.95 2.74 17.14
CA PHE A 791 24.29 2.30 17.51
C PHE A 791 24.92 3.24 18.55
N THR A 792 24.86 4.56 18.33
CA THR A 792 25.46 5.54 19.25
C THR A 792 24.74 5.59 20.59
N LEU A 793 23.41 5.42 20.60
CA LEU A 793 22.63 5.32 21.84
C LEU A 793 23.03 4.09 22.68
N ALA A 794 23.27 2.94 22.05
CA ALA A 794 23.76 1.75 22.73
C ALA A 794 25.23 1.89 23.17
N LEU A 795 26.02 2.63 22.40
CA LEU A 795 27.44 2.83 22.63
C LEU A 795 27.73 3.80 23.79
N PHE A 796 26.89 4.82 23.99
CA PHE A 796 27.14 5.89 24.96
C PHE A 796 27.39 5.39 26.40
N PRO A 797 26.55 4.52 27.00
CA PRO A 797 26.80 3.99 28.35
C PRO A 797 28.10 3.18 28.44
N ILE A 798 28.46 2.48 27.36
CA ILE A 798 29.67 1.66 27.28
C ILE A 798 30.89 2.59 27.31
N ILE A 799 30.92 3.61 26.46
CA ILE A 799 32.01 4.59 26.40
C ILE A 799 32.17 5.32 27.73
N SER A 800 31.09 5.81 28.33
CA SER A 800 31.15 6.49 29.64
C SER A 800 31.78 5.61 30.73
N ARG A 801 31.48 4.30 30.73
CA ARG A 801 32.10 3.34 31.66
C ARG A 801 33.57 3.07 31.32
N GLU A 802 33.93 2.98 30.05
CA GLU A 802 35.33 2.75 29.65
C GLU A 802 36.22 3.97 29.92
N ILE A 803 35.69 5.19 29.80
CA ILE A 803 36.36 6.45 30.19
C ILE A 803 36.71 6.44 31.69
N GLN A 804 35.80 5.94 32.54
CA GLN A 804 36.07 5.81 33.98
C GLN A 804 37.17 4.79 34.30
N LYS A 805 37.37 3.77 33.46
CA LYS A 805 38.42 2.75 33.67
C LYS A 805 39.80 3.26 33.30
N SER A 806 39.97 3.74 32.07
CA SER A 806 41.21 4.36 31.59
C SER A 806 41.03 4.98 30.20
N MET A 807 41.83 5.99 29.88
CA MET A 807 41.79 6.62 28.56
C MET A 807 42.18 5.65 27.42
N GLU A 808 43.07 4.70 27.67
CA GLU A 808 43.40 3.64 26.70
C GLU A 808 42.23 2.66 26.47
N SER A 809 41.40 2.39 27.49
CA SER A 809 40.18 1.61 27.30
C SER A 809 39.15 2.36 26.45
N ALA A 810 38.96 3.66 26.73
CA ALA A 810 38.09 4.52 25.94
C ALA A 810 38.56 4.63 24.48
N ARG A 811 39.88 4.75 24.26
CA ARG A 811 40.49 4.77 22.93
C ARG A 811 40.23 3.49 22.14
N ARG A 812 40.45 2.31 22.76
CA ARG A 812 40.17 1.02 22.13
C ARG A 812 38.69 0.87 21.78
N MET A 813 37.80 1.25 22.69
CA MET A 813 36.36 1.24 22.45
C MET A 813 35.96 2.17 21.29
N TYR A 814 36.52 3.37 21.23
CA TYR A 814 36.30 4.32 20.14
C TYR A 814 36.76 3.76 18.79
N GLN A 815 37.98 3.22 18.72
CA GLN A 815 38.52 2.61 17.49
C GLN A 815 37.66 1.42 17.03
N MET A 816 37.25 0.56 17.96
CA MET A 816 36.36 -0.56 17.66
C MET A 816 35.01 -0.06 17.13
N SER A 817 34.44 0.96 17.77
CA SER A 817 33.12 1.50 17.40
C SER A 817 33.10 2.13 16.03
N ILE A 818 34.08 2.98 15.72
CA ILE A 818 34.24 3.55 14.37
C ILE A 818 34.47 2.43 13.35
N LYS A 819 35.26 1.41 13.69
CA LYS A 819 35.59 0.34 12.75
C LYS A 819 34.36 -0.46 12.40
N LEU A 820 33.58 -0.89 13.40
CA LEU A 820 32.32 -1.61 13.19
C LEU A 820 31.33 -0.76 12.38
N MET A 821 31.24 0.54 12.69
CA MET A 821 30.38 1.47 11.95
C MET A 821 30.82 1.60 10.49
N LEU A 822 32.12 1.75 10.23
CA LEU A 822 32.67 1.87 8.87
C LEU A 822 32.45 0.59 8.06
N LEU A 823 32.62 -0.58 8.66
CA LEU A 823 32.36 -1.88 8.03
C LEU A 823 30.87 -2.10 7.72
N LEU A 824 29.98 -1.34 8.35
CA LEU A 824 28.56 -1.35 8.00
C LEU A 824 28.22 -0.25 6.97
N ALA A 825 28.78 0.95 7.14
CA ALA A 825 28.47 2.11 6.31
C ALA A 825 28.95 1.97 4.86
N LEU A 826 30.16 1.45 4.65
CA LEU A 826 30.74 1.28 3.31
C LEU A 826 29.92 0.36 2.39
N PRO A 827 29.54 -0.88 2.79
CA PRO A 827 28.72 -1.73 1.93
C PRO A 827 27.32 -1.15 1.72
N VAL A 828 26.73 -0.51 2.74
CA VAL A 828 25.42 0.17 2.62
C VAL A 828 25.50 1.29 1.57
N ALA A 829 26.53 2.12 1.62
CA ALA A 829 26.74 3.18 0.65
C ALA A 829 26.95 2.61 -0.76
N ALA A 830 27.79 1.58 -0.92
CA ALA A 830 28.08 0.97 -2.21
C ALA A 830 26.86 0.26 -2.84
N VAL A 831 26.07 -0.49 -2.06
CA VAL A 831 24.83 -1.13 -2.54
C VAL A 831 23.79 -0.07 -2.92
N THR A 832 23.61 0.97 -2.10
CA THR A 832 22.63 2.03 -2.39
C THR A 832 23.05 2.87 -3.60
N PHE A 833 24.35 3.15 -3.75
CA PHE A 833 24.90 3.78 -4.96
C PHE A 833 24.56 2.96 -6.21
N TYR A 834 24.79 1.64 -6.14
CA TYR A 834 24.51 0.72 -7.24
C TYR A 834 23.01 0.65 -7.57
N LEU A 835 22.15 0.60 -6.55
CA LEU A 835 20.69 0.51 -6.70
C LEU A 835 20.00 1.87 -6.83
N ALA A 836 20.72 2.98 -6.96
CA ALA A 836 20.10 4.30 -6.88
C ALA A 836 18.97 4.51 -7.91
N TYR A 837 19.15 4.02 -9.15
CA TYR A 837 18.14 4.10 -10.21
C TYR A 837 16.84 3.37 -9.84
N PRO A 838 16.83 2.05 -9.56
CA PRO A 838 15.61 1.35 -9.17
C PRO A 838 15.03 1.84 -7.84
N LEU A 839 15.86 2.31 -6.90
CA LEU A 839 15.38 2.87 -5.63
C LEU A 839 14.62 4.18 -5.82
N VAL A 840 15.12 5.08 -6.67
CA VAL A 840 14.43 6.35 -6.98
C VAL A 840 13.21 6.11 -7.85
N HIS A 841 13.27 5.21 -8.83
CA HIS A 841 12.09 4.80 -9.61
C HIS A 841 10.97 4.24 -8.72
N LEU A 842 11.33 3.35 -7.79
CA LEU A 842 10.39 2.77 -6.82
C LEU A 842 9.77 3.81 -5.91
N LEU A 843 10.55 4.82 -5.50
CA LEU A 843 10.08 5.86 -4.60
C LEU A 843 9.24 6.91 -5.35
N ALA A 844 9.78 7.51 -6.40
CA ALA A 844 9.24 8.75 -6.97
C ALA A 844 8.68 8.59 -8.40
N GLY A 845 9.05 7.52 -9.12
CA GLY A 845 8.62 7.28 -10.51
C GLY A 845 9.59 7.82 -11.56
N ASP A 846 9.20 7.73 -12.83
CA ASP A 846 10.07 8.05 -13.98
C ASP A 846 10.39 9.55 -14.12
N GLU A 847 9.47 10.44 -13.72
CA GLU A 847 9.67 11.90 -13.77
C GLU A 847 10.84 12.41 -12.92
N PHE A 848 11.33 11.60 -11.97
CA PHE A 848 12.47 11.95 -11.13
C PHE A 848 13.80 11.39 -11.66
N LEU A 849 13.78 10.61 -12.74
CA LEU A 849 14.96 9.98 -13.32
C LEU A 849 15.44 10.76 -14.56
N PRO A 850 16.76 10.78 -14.83
CA PRO A 850 17.84 10.12 -14.07
C PRO A 850 18.36 10.97 -12.89
N HIS A 851 17.98 12.24 -12.79
CA HIS A 851 18.64 13.20 -11.91
C HIS A 851 18.49 12.89 -10.41
N GLY A 852 17.33 12.40 -9.96
CA GLY A 852 17.15 11.95 -8.57
C GLY A 852 18.05 10.75 -8.24
N ALA A 853 18.28 9.84 -9.18
CA ALA A 853 19.19 8.70 -9.00
C ALA A 853 20.65 9.16 -8.90
N ILE A 854 21.08 10.10 -9.74
CA ILE A 854 22.43 10.68 -9.69
C ILE A 854 22.62 11.43 -8.35
N ALA A 855 21.64 12.20 -7.90
CA ALA A 855 21.68 12.87 -6.61
C ALA A 855 21.85 11.84 -5.46
N LEU A 856 21.13 10.72 -5.49
CA LEU A 856 21.27 9.65 -4.50
C LEU A 856 22.65 8.98 -4.54
N GLN A 857 23.19 8.71 -5.73
CA GLN A 857 24.54 8.19 -5.90
C GLN A 857 25.59 9.08 -5.25
N LEU A 858 25.47 10.40 -5.39
CA LEU A 858 26.45 11.32 -4.82
C LEU A 858 26.25 11.49 -3.31
N VAL A 859 25.04 11.80 -2.86
CA VAL A 859 24.75 12.08 -1.44
C VAL A 859 25.06 10.87 -0.56
N ILE A 860 24.84 9.64 -1.03
CA ILE A 860 25.07 8.44 -0.22
C ILE A 860 26.55 8.22 0.14
N LEU A 861 27.49 8.78 -0.62
CA LEU A 861 28.92 8.71 -0.33
C LEU A 861 29.30 9.51 0.93
N SER A 862 28.43 10.38 1.43
CA SER A 862 28.60 11.06 2.71
C SER A 862 28.34 10.15 3.93
N ILE A 863 27.55 9.07 3.79
CA ILE A 863 27.16 8.18 4.90
C ILE A 863 28.35 7.62 5.68
N PRO A 864 29.40 7.04 5.05
CA PRO A 864 30.54 6.50 5.78
C PRO A 864 31.18 7.52 6.71
N ILE A 865 31.34 8.76 6.27
CA ILE A 865 31.96 9.83 7.05
C ILE A 865 30.98 10.36 8.10
N GLY A 866 29.74 10.62 7.73
CA GLY A 866 28.70 11.10 8.64
C GLY A 866 28.42 10.14 9.80
N TRP A 867 28.42 8.82 9.55
CA TRP A 867 28.24 7.83 10.62
C TRP A 867 29.45 7.76 11.55
N MET A 868 30.67 7.96 11.03
CA MET A 868 31.87 8.12 11.86
C MET A 868 31.80 9.39 12.70
N ASN A 869 31.36 10.50 12.12
CA ASN A 869 31.12 11.76 12.83
C ASN A 869 30.09 11.58 13.95
N SER A 870 29.03 10.82 13.70
CA SER A 870 28.03 10.47 14.72
C SER A 870 28.67 9.75 15.91
N VAL A 871 29.46 8.70 15.67
CA VAL A 871 30.18 7.98 16.75
C VAL A 871 31.14 8.92 17.49
N THR A 872 31.93 9.70 16.76
CA THR A 872 32.91 10.63 17.31
C THR A 872 32.27 11.70 18.17
N ASN A 873 31.13 12.24 17.73
CA ASN A 873 30.37 13.25 18.46
C ASN A 873 29.95 12.74 19.85
N TYR A 874 29.45 11.50 19.94
CA TYR A 874 29.06 10.90 21.23
C TYR A 874 30.26 10.64 22.15
N VAL A 875 31.43 10.30 21.59
CA VAL A 875 32.66 10.14 22.38
C VAL A 875 33.12 11.47 22.96
N LEU A 876 33.06 12.56 22.17
CA LEU A 876 33.38 13.91 22.63
C LEU A 876 32.46 14.34 23.78
N ILE A 877 31.16 14.00 23.71
CA ILE A 877 30.21 14.23 24.81
C ILE A 877 30.63 13.43 26.06
N GLY A 878 30.97 12.15 25.90
CA GLY A 878 31.44 11.31 27.01
C GLY A 878 32.72 11.84 27.68
N LEU A 879 33.56 12.57 26.93
CA LEU A 879 34.79 13.20 27.42
C LEU A 879 34.57 14.60 28.03
N GLY A 880 33.34 15.10 28.09
CA GLY A 880 33.04 16.46 28.60
C GLY A 880 33.50 17.59 27.66
N LEU A 881 33.57 17.32 26.35
CA LEU A 881 34.00 18.27 25.32
C LEU A 881 32.83 18.84 24.49
N GLU A 882 31.59 18.74 24.99
CA GLU A 882 30.39 19.22 24.31
C GLU A 882 30.43 20.70 23.94
N GLY A 883 31.15 21.52 24.72
CA GLY A 883 31.33 22.96 24.44
C GLY A 883 32.11 23.27 23.16
N MET A 884 32.78 22.28 22.55
CA MET A 884 33.49 22.44 21.28
C MET A 884 32.59 22.23 20.07
N GLN A 885 31.43 21.57 20.24
CA GLN A 885 30.56 21.21 19.12
C GLN A 885 30.03 22.43 18.36
N PRO A 886 29.54 23.52 19.01
CA PRO A 886 29.08 24.69 18.28
C PRO A 886 30.18 25.27 17.37
N ARG A 887 31.43 25.33 17.84
CA ARG A 887 32.57 25.82 17.05
C ARG A 887 32.85 24.95 15.83
N ALA A 888 32.80 23.63 16.00
CA ALA A 888 33.02 22.69 14.90
C ALA A 888 31.94 22.81 13.83
N PHE A 889 30.66 22.86 14.23
CA PHE A 889 29.56 23.06 13.29
C PHE A 889 29.57 24.45 12.65
N THR A 890 29.97 25.51 13.34
CA THR A 890 30.12 26.84 12.71
C THR A 890 31.14 26.81 11.58
N ILE A 891 32.29 26.16 11.76
CA ILE A 891 33.31 26.02 10.70
C ILE A 891 32.75 25.22 9.52
N ALA A 892 32.09 24.10 9.79
CA ALA A 892 31.52 23.23 8.76
C ALA A 892 30.37 23.91 7.99
N VAL A 893 29.48 24.63 8.67
CA VAL A 893 28.39 25.41 8.06
C VAL A 893 28.93 26.57 7.23
N ALA A 894 29.94 27.29 7.73
CA ALA A 894 30.56 28.38 6.97
C ALA A 894 31.19 27.86 5.68
N PHE A 895 31.92 26.74 5.74
CA PHE A 895 32.45 26.06 4.56
C PHE A 895 31.34 25.65 3.60
N ASN A 896 30.28 25.00 4.11
CA ASN A 896 29.16 24.53 3.30
C ASN A 896 28.49 25.69 2.55
N ILE A 897 28.12 26.78 3.26
CA ILE A 897 27.46 27.94 2.65
C ILE A 897 28.34 28.57 1.57
N ILE A 898 29.63 28.78 1.86
CA ILE A 898 30.57 29.41 0.91
C ILE A 898 30.76 28.53 -0.33
N ALA A 899 31.00 27.23 -0.13
CA ALA A 899 31.20 26.29 -1.24
C ALA A 899 29.94 26.18 -2.11
N ASN A 900 28.77 26.05 -1.50
CA ASN A 900 27.51 26.00 -2.24
C ASN A 900 27.23 27.30 -2.99
N TRP A 901 27.45 28.46 -2.39
CA TRP A 901 27.27 29.75 -3.05
C TRP A 901 28.18 29.92 -4.27
N LEU A 902 29.40 29.37 -4.24
CA LEU A 902 30.33 29.44 -5.37
C LEU A 902 30.04 28.41 -6.47
N PHE A 903 29.62 27.18 -6.11
CA PHE A 903 29.56 26.06 -7.06
C PHE A 903 28.16 25.67 -7.54
N ILE A 904 27.08 25.96 -6.79
CA ILE A 904 25.70 25.67 -7.23
C ILE A 904 25.34 26.32 -8.57
N PRO A 905 25.67 27.60 -8.85
CA PRO A 905 25.28 28.22 -10.12
C PRO A 905 25.85 27.51 -11.34
N ARG A 906 26.97 26.80 -11.19
CA ARG A 906 27.65 26.08 -12.29
C ARG A 906 27.35 24.59 -12.33
N TYR A 907 27.13 23.94 -11.19
CA TYR A 907 27.02 22.48 -11.10
C TYR A 907 25.74 21.98 -10.40
N SER A 908 24.80 22.88 -10.04
CA SER A 908 23.48 22.54 -9.51
C SER A 908 23.54 21.55 -8.32
N TYR A 909 22.65 20.57 -8.25
CA TYR A 909 22.58 19.57 -7.18
C TYR A 909 23.83 18.69 -7.05
N VAL A 910 24.67 18.59 -8.09
CA VAL A 910 25.95 17.86 -8.03
C VAL A 910 26.93 18.61 -7.12
N ALA A 911 27.00 19.93 -7.22
CA ALA A 911 27.79 20.75 -6.29
C ALA A 911 27.28 20.64 -4.86
N ALA A 912 25.95 20.65 -4.67
CA ALA A 912 25.35 20.47 -3.35
C ALA A 912 25.79 19.14 -2.71
N ALA A 913 25.61 18.03 -3.42
CA ALA A 913 25.97 16.70 -2.91
C ALA A 913 27.47 16.56 -2.58
N ILE A 914 28.36 17.07 -3.45
CA ILE A 914 29.81 17.05 -3.20
C ILE A 914 30.17 17.93 -2.00
N THR A 915 29.55 19.10 -1.89
CA THR A 915 29.76 20.01 -0.76
C THR A 915 29.34 19.37 0.55
N THR A 916 28.25 18.59 0.58
CA THR A 916 27.86 17.80 1.76
C THR A 916 28.96 16.83 2.19
N ILE A 917 29.53 16.05 1.25
CA ILE A 917 30.64 15.12 1.54
C ILE A 917 31.85 15.86 2.11
N LEU A 918 32.25 16.97 1.48
CA LEU A 918 33.39 17.77 1.93
C LEU A 918 33.13 18.40 3.31
N SER A 919 31.89 18.81 3.59
CA SER A 919 31.51 19.38 4.88
C SER A 919 31.58 18.34 6.01
N GLU A 920 31.23 17.08 5.73
CA GLU A 920 31.43 15.95 6.65
C GLU A 920 32.92 15.68 6.90
N VAL A 921 33.77 15.81 5.89
CA VAL A 921 35.24 15.71 6.05
C VAL A 921 35.77 16.82 6.94
N VAL A 922 35.35 18.08 6.70
CA VAL A 922 35.72 19.23 7.55
C VAL A 922 35.33 18.96 9.00
N LEU A 923 34.12 18.46 9.24
CA LEU A 923 33.65 18.13 10.58
C LEU A 923 34.49 17.03 11.24
N LEU A 924 34.83 15.97 10.50
CA LEU A 924 35.68 14.87 10.98
C LEU A 924 37.07 15.37 11.38
N VAL A 925 37.68 16.23 10.56
CA VAL A 925 39.01 16.81 10.83
C VAL A 925 38.98 17.65 12.11
N VAL A 926 37.96 18.49 12.29
CA VAL A 926 37.84 19.32 13.49
C VAL A 926 37.58 18.45 14.73
N PHE A 927 36.73 17.44 14.65
CA PHE A 927 36.49 16.51 15.76
C PHE A 927 37.75 15.74 16.15
N GLU A 928 38.47 15.19 15.18
CA GLU A 928 39.74 14.48 15.42
C GLU A 928 40.80 15.40 16.03
N TYR A 929 40.87 16.67 15.63
CA TYR A 929 41.78 17.65 16.23
C TYR A 929 41.50 17.84 17.73
N TYR A 930 40.24 17.97 18.16
CA TYR A 930 39.89 18.07 19.58
C TYR A 930 40.11 16.75 20.32
N LEU A 931 39.82 15.62 19.68
CA LEU A 931 39.98 14.29 20.25
C LEU A 931 41.45 13.98 20.56
N ARG A 932 42.36 14.36 19.66
CA ARG A 932 43.82 14.22 19.81
C ARG A 932 44.39 14.95 21.02
N LYS A 933 43.68 15.96 21.54
CA LYS A 933 44.08 16.66 22.78
C LYS A 933 43.82 15.85 24.04
N ARG A 934 42.98 14.80 23.98
CA ARG A 934 42.61 13.96 25.14
C ARG A 934 43.08 12.52 25.02
N MET A 935 43.13 11.98 23.81
CA MET A 935 43.63 10.63 23.55
C MET A 935 44.48 10.58 22.29
N ALA A 936 45.39 9.62 22.19
CA ALA A 936 46.18 9.44 20.99
C ALA A 936 45.27 9.10 19.78
N GLY A 937 45.50 9.78 18.65
CA GLY A 937 44.64 9.71 17.47
C GLY A 937 44.58 8.33 16.79
N VAL A 938 43.74 8.25 15.76
CA VAL A 938 43.60 7.05 14.92
C VAL A 938 44.62 7.12 13.78
N ASN A 939 45.26 5.99 13.47
CA ASN A 939 46.09 5.87 12.26
C ASN A 939 45.18 5.61 11.06
N TRP A 940 44.65 6.69 10.48
CA TRP A 940 43.66 6.66 9.40
C TRP A 940 44.08 5.83 8.18
N GLY A 941 45.36 5.87 7.78
CA GLY A 941 45.84 5.10 6.63
C GLY A 941 45.70 3.58 6.82
N ARG A 942 46.14 3.08 7.97
CA ARG A 942 46.00 1.64 8.31
C ARG A 942 44.54 1.26 8.60
N PHE A 943 43.77 2.19 9.13
CA PHE A 943 42.38 1.98 9.53
C PHE A 943 41.42 1.92 8.34
N LEU A 944 41.60 2.79 7.34
CA LEU A 944 40.74 2.89 6.15
C LEU A 944 41.16 1.95 5.01
N GLY A 945 42.46 1.66 4.86
CA GLY A 945 42.97 0.96 3.67
C GLY A 945 42.31 -0.38 3.36
N ARG A 946 42.21 -1.29 4.35
CA ARG A 946 41.60 -2.62 4.14
C ARG A 946 40.08 -2.56 3.89
N PRO A 947 39.28 -1.81 4.69
CA PRO A 947 37.85 -1.65 4.43
C PRO A 947 37.54 -1.02 3.06
N PHE A 948 38.29 0.00 2.65
CA PHE A 948 38.12 0.62 1.33
C PHE A 948 38.48 -0.33 0.19
N LEU A 949 39.59 -1.07 0.30
CA LEU A 949 39.95 -2.10 -0.69
C LEU A 949 38.86 -3.16 -0.84
N LEU A 950 38.32 -3.66 0.28
CA LEU A 950 37.22 -4.62 0.27
C LEU A 950 35.97 -4.04 -0.42
N THR A 951 35.65 -2.79 -0.13
CA THR A 951 34.48 -2.12 -0.73
C THR A 951 34.68 -1.87 -2.22
N ALA A 952 35.90 -1.55 -2.66
CA ALA A 952 36.25 -1.45 -4.07
C ALA A 952 36.12 -2.80 -4.80
N LEU A 953 36.57 -3.90 -4.18
CA LEU A 953 36.37 -5.25 -4.72
C LEU A 953 34.89 -5.62 -4.81
N MET A 954 34.10 -5.27 -3.79
CA MET A 954 32.66 -5.45 -3.79
C MET A 954 32.00 -4.65 -4.92
N PHE A 955 32.40 -3.39 -5.11
CA PHE A 955 31.88 -2.52 -6.17
C PHE A 955 32.26 -3.02 -7.56
N ALA A 956 33.49 -3.52 -7.74
CA ALA A 956 33.90 -4.19 -8.98
C ALA A 956 33.04 -5.43 -9.26
N GLY A 957 32.74 -6.24 -8.24
CA GLY A 957 31.83 -7.37 -8.38
C GLY A 957 30.38 -6.97 -8.73
N LEU A 958 29.86 -5.91 -8.09
CA LEU A 958 28.56 -5.33 -8.41
C LEU A 958 28.51 -4.89 -9.88
N TYR A 959 29.53 -4.14 -10.33
CA TYR A 959 29.62 -3.61 -11.70
C TYR A 959 29.77 -4.71 -12.75
N LEU A 960 30.66 -5.68 -12.53
CA LEU A 960 30.88 -6.80 -13.45
C LEU A 960 29.64 -7.70 -13.55
N GLY A 961 28.97 -7.99 -12.43
CA GLY A 961 27.72 -8.76 -12.46
C GLY A 961 26.57 -8.01 -13.12
N ALA A 962 26.55 -6.67 -13.03
CA ALA A 962 25.56 -5.82 -13.69
C ALA A 962 25.59 -5.95 -15.23
N GLN A 963 26.76 -6.27 -15.81
CA GLN A 963 26.90 -6.50 -17.25
C GLN A 963 26.07 -7.72 -17.73
N ILE A 964 25.75 -8.64 -16.82
CA ILE A 964 24.88 -9.79 -17.08
C ILE A 964 23.45 -9.45 -16.68
N HIS A 965 23.25 -9.13 -15.40
CA HIS A 965 21.95 -8.76 -14.85
C HIS A 965 22.13 -8.10 -13.48
N MET A 966 21.27 -7.14 -13.13
CA MET A 966 21.36 -6.40 -11.87
C MET A 966 21.37 -7.30 -10.63
N ILE A 967 20.53 -8.35 -10.64
CA ILE A 967 20.43 -9.31 -9.52
C ILE A 967 21.74 -10.12 -9.35
N VAL A 968 22.42 -10.44 -10.45
CA VAL A 968 23.72 -11.14 -10.41
C VAL A 968 24.78 -10.24 -9.80
N GLY A 969 24.82 -8.96 -10.19
CA GLY A 969 25.66 -7.96 -9.54
C GLY A 969 25.42 -7.90 -8.03
N LEU A 970 24.15 -7.76 -7.61
CA LEU A 970 23.77 -7.72 -6.20
C LEU A 970 24.22 -8.98 -5.44
N ALA A 971 23.98 -10.17 -6.00
CA ALA A 971 24.39 -11.43 -5.40
C ALA A 971 25.91 -11.52 -5.22
N LEU A 972 26.69 -11.12 -6.23
CA LEU A 972 28.15 -11.05 -6.14
C LEU A 972 28.61 -10.08 -5.06
N GLY A 973 28.04 -8.87 -4.99
CA GLY A 973 28.37 -7.90 -3.95
C GLY A 973 28.10 -8.43 -2.53
N ILE A 974 26.93 -9.05 -2.32
CA ILE A 974 26.54 -9.66 -1.04
C ILE A 974 27.47 -10.81 -0.64
N VAL A 975 28.07 -11.52 -1.59
CA VAL A 975 29.02 -12.61 -1.30
C VAL A 975 30.45 -12.10 -1.09
N ILE A 976 30.93 -11.19 -1.95
CA ILE A 976 32.31 -10.67 -1.93
C ILE A 976 32.61 -9.98 -0.60
N TYR A 977 31.67 -9.20 -0.07
CA TYR A 977 31.89 -8.44 1.15
C TYR A 977 32.16 -9.34 2.38
N PRO A 978 31.28 -10.28 2.79
CA PRO A 978 31.52 -11.15 3.94
C PRO A 978 32.71 -12.10 3.73
N VAL A 979 32.90 -12.62 2.51
CA VAL A 979 34.06 -13.48 2.20
C VAL A 979 35.36 -12.68 2.34
N GLY A 980 35.40 -11.46 1.80
CA GLY A 980 36.56 -10.59 1.90
C GLY A 980 36.84 -10.09 3.31
N LEU A 981 35.82 -9.89 4.17
CA LEU A 981 36.02 -9.61 5.60
C LEU A 981 36.84 -10.72 6.28
N ILE A 982 36.57 -11.98 5.93
CA ILE A 982 37.26 -13.16 6.46
C ILE A 982 38.66 -13.28 5.87
N LEU A 983 38.79 -13.24 4.53
CA LEU A 983 40.05 -13.44 3.81
C LEU A 983 41.09 -12.35 4.11
N LEU A 984 40.67 -11.08 4.17
CA LEU A 984 41.56 -9.94 4.46
C LEU A 984 41.84 -9.78 5.96
N GLY A 985 41.27 -10.65 6.82
CA GLY A 985 41.46 -10.61 8.27
C GLY A 985 41.14 -9.23 8.85
N ILE A 986 40.05 -8.60 8.38
CA ILE A 986 39.72 -7.22 8.78
C ILE A 986 39.18 -7.20 10.21
N LEU A 987 38.43 -8.24 10.62
CA LEU A 987 37.98 -8.44 11.98
C LEU A 987 39.09 -9.07 12.83
N GLY A 988 39.58 -8.33 13.82
CA GLY A 988 40.53 -8.80 14.82
C GLY A 988 39.86 -9.63 15.90
N THR A 989 40.63 -10.06 16.90
CA THR A 989 40.17 -10.94 17.98
C THR A 989 39.11 -10.29 18.87
N GLU A 990 39.28 -9.01 19.21
CA GLU A 990 38.29 -8.26 20.02
C GLU A 990 36.95 -8.10 19.28
N GLU A 991 36.97 -7.76 17.98
CA GLU A 991 35.73 -7.60 17.21
C GLU A 991 34.99 -8.93 17.02
N ARG A 992 35.74 -10.03 16.81
CA ARG A 992 35.15 -11.38 16.70
C ARG A 992 34.45 -11.79 17.99
N GLN A 993 35.06 -11.54 19.16
CA GLN A 993 34.45 -11.84 20.46
C GLN A 993 33.17 -11.04 20.73
N VAL A 994 33.10 -9.78 20.27
CA VAL A 994 31.89 -8.97 20.39
C VAL A 994 30.80 -9.48 19.45
N LEU A 995 31.14 -9.81 18.20
CA LEU A 995 30.20 -10.38 17.23
C LEU A 995 29.67 -11.75 17.65
N ALA A 996 30.52 -12.61 18.22
CA ALA A 996 30.13 -13.93 18.74
C ALA A 996 29.08 -13.84 19.87
N LYS A 997 29.12 -12.79 20.69
CA LYS A 997 28.14 -12.54 21.75
C LYS A 997 26.79 -12.01 21.24
N ILE A 998 26.75 -11.48 20.02
CA ILE A 998 25.56 -10.87 19.41
C ILE A 998 24.85 -11.84 18.45
N LEU A 999 25.61 -12.66 17.72
CA LEU A 999 25.07 -13.59 16.73
C LEU A 999 24.51 -14.87 17.37
N PRO A 1000 23.47 -15.49 16.79
CA PRO A 1000 22.98 -16.80 17.22
C PRO A 1000 24.11 -17.85 17.18
N ALA A 1001 24.25 -18.65 18.25
CA ALA A 1001 25.30 -19.67 18.41
C ALA A 1001 25.60 -20.54 17.17
N PRO A 1002 24.61 -21.07 16.41
CA PRO A 1002 24.92 -21.87 15.21
C PRO A 1002 25.57 -21.08 14.07
N ILE A 1003 25.37 -19.76 14.00
CA ILE A 1003 26.01 -18.88 13.00
C ILE A 1003 27.42 -18.51 13.46
N ALA A 1004 27.59 -18.18 14.73
CA ALA A 1004 28.89 -17.85 15.32
C ALA A 1004 29.90 -19.00 15.16
N ASN A 1005 29.47 -20.24 15.43
CA ASN A 1005 30.31 -21.43 15.31
C ASN A 1005 30.70 -21.75 13.85
N ARG A 1006 29.83 -21.45 12.87
CA ARG A 1006 30.11 -21.71 11.45
C ARG A 1006 31.11 -20.73 10.84
N ILE A 1007 31.19 -19.51 11.38
CA ILE A 1007 32.09 -18.45 10.88
C ILE A 1007 33.45 -18.45 11.61
N LYS A 1008 33.68 -19.39 12.55
CA LYS A 1008 34.90 -19.46 13.39
C LYS A 1008 35.20 -18.13 14.09
N LEU A 1009 34.18 -17.57 14.74
CA LEU A 1009 34.29 -16.34 15.53
C LEU A 1009 34.84 -16.59 16.95
N ASP A 1010 34.97 -17.85 17.36
CA ASP A 1010 35.57 -18.28 18.64
C ASP A 1010 37.08 -18.46 18.57
#